data_AF-A0AAN7P9U2-F1
#
_entry.id   AF-A0AAN7P9U2-F1
#
_cell.length_a   1.000
_cell.length_b   1.000
_cell.length_c   1.000
_cell.angle_alpha   90.00
_cell.angle_beta   90.00
_cell.angle_gamma   90.00
#
_symmetry.space_group_name_H-M   'P 1'
#
loop_
_entity.id
_entity.type
_entity.pdbx_description
1 polymer ?
#
loop_
_entity_poly.entity_id
_entity_poly.type
_entity_poly.pdbx_seq_one_letter_code
_entity_poly.pdbx_strand_id
1 'polypeptide(L)'
;MKCLSGLFPIFFVTFWAKTVLTEYTAAVVEYYPDPNKQLAPEEKVRKNIDGYLKILDEIEKKHKLDIIVFPEATLTITAFVETKIDISPYTFEISDSSDSLCTTQETTSLTRLACAAQKLKTYMVINLYERARCKSTSECSKIGWDFYNTNIVLDRNGSVISKYRKFNLFGEYLMNRTKTADIAIFETDFGEKFATFTCFDILFKQPALDLIRKHQITNIVYPTMWFSQLPFYTSLQTQFQWAYAVNATGGTGIYQGTKGPLVYDIFGTAQSKAFVATVSQKSRAQARESTKNIDKKAKEMDHFYFQPNDATLFTSKPIKFGEQEINDTVCSEGFCCNFLVSLQWNAATTKNYYVYHMVAFNGILSFAGAYNGGIELCGVIACMTENLDSCSKRFPNYDEVSWPATIRRIRIKAQFDIDDNKFQFPNSLLSNIKPLPVEDFDWTNRTLSTTIERTYTLKTPQNRLMTFGIFGRDFSRDSPISPVEENSYTLTITLILILIASIIYAKAVVTEYTAAVIEYYPDQNKLLEPEERLRRNVDGYLKIFDEIQRGQLKPDIVVFPESTLTANAVIRNRTEEFPYTVEITNSTASLCTAENSTFLTRLACAAQRSKTYMVINLSERARCQSPSKCSEDGWDFYNSNIALDRNGSVISKYRKYNLFGEYLMNQTQTADISIFDTDFGATFAMFTCFDILFKEPTLNLIYKHRVNNIIFPSMWFSELPFLTAVQTQQQWAYAVNATVLAAGANNPKVGSGGTGIYQGTKGPLVFDIEYAQSKAFVATLSHQQSSVRRETTNDIDKKAKQMDGFYLKTDNLKPYTSRTVQFGEKEINENVCHEDFCCNFKMLLDWNKATTDHYYVYHLTAYKGVRSFSGVYDGGVDICGVVACRTQNLSSCGKRFPNYENISWPLTFKHIQIKAQFEIDDKKFQYPNSLRSNIKPLPVADIEWTSTTLNNTIERTYTLKEPQNRLMTFAIYGRDFSRDKYPSRRRNAI
;
A
#
# COMPACT_ATOMS: atom_id res chain seq x y z
N MET A 1 82.60 31.25 -21.41
CA MET A 1 83.88 30.83 -22.01
C MET A 1 83.87 29.31 -22.10
N LYS A 2 83.92 28.77 -23.35
CA LYS A 2 84.14 27.36 -23.80
C LYS A 2 83.14 26.30 -23.30
N CYS A 3 82.17 25.78 -24.08
CA CYS A 3 82.19 24.93 -25.30
C CYS A 3 82.97 23.60 -25.19
N LEU A 4 82.23 22.48 -25.31
CA LEU A 4 82.42 21.28 -26.17
C LEU A 4 81.52 20.14 -25.60
N SER A 5 80.36 19.83 -26.21
CA SER A 5 80.12 18.92 -27.35
C SER A 5 80.02 17.44 -26.95
N GLY A 6 78.84 16.87 -27.18
CA GLY A 6 78.59 15.42 -27.12
C GLY A 6 77.14 15.11 -27.54
N LEU A 7 76.96 14.75 -28.81
CA LEU A 7 75.72 14.31 -29.46
C LEU A 7 75.08 13.10 -28.74
N PHE A 8 73.75 12.94 -28.81
CA PHE A 8 73.04 11.75 -29.34
C PHE A 8 71.52 12.07 -29.49
N PRO A 9 70.81 11.46 -30.45
CA PRO A 9 69.62 12.00 -31.11
C PRO A 9 68.29 11.59 -30.46
N ILE A 10 67.30 12.42 -30.80
CA ILE A 10 65.87 12.28 -30.56
C ILE A 10 65.35 10.97 -31.19
N PHE A 11 64.84 10.05 -30.35
CA PHE A 11 63.83 9.08 -30.74
C PHE A 11 62.49 9.52 -30.16
N PHE A 12 61.57 9.91 -31.04
CA PHE A 12 60.15 9.92 -30.73
C PHE A 12 59.72 8.47 -30.48
N VAL A 13 59.45 8.11 -29.22
CA VAL A 13 58.62 6.95 -28.91
C VAL A 13 57.31 7.47 -28.34
N THR A 14 56.33 7.65 -29.22
CA THR A 14 54.93 7.74 -28.84
C THR A 14 54.50 6.42 -28.20
N PHE A 15 54.53 6.34 -26.87
CA PHE A 15 53.74 5.33 -26.16
C PHE A 15 52.27 5.79 -26.11
N TRP A 16 51.60 5.74 -27.27
CA TRP A 16 50.14 5.57 -27.27
C TRP A 16 49.90 4.09 -26.96
N ALA A 17 49.93 3.72 -25.68
CA ALA A 17 49.23 2.51 -25.25
C ALA A 17 47.73 2.81 -25.35
N LYS A 18 47.18 2.73 -26.58
CA LYS A 18 45.74 2.50 -26.74
C LYS A 18 45.49 1.15 -26.10
N THR A 19 44.89 1.13 -24.92
CA THR A 19 44.21 -0.06 -24.40
C THR A 19 43.14 -0.41 -25.44
N VAL A 20 43.48 -1.36 -26.30
CA VAL A 20 42.54 -1.90 -27.29
C VAL A 20 41.59 -2.78 -26.51
N LEU A 21 40.35 -2.28 -26.29
CA LEU A 21 39.24 -3.10 -25.79
C LEU A 21 39.23 -4.42 -26.56
N THR A 22 39.37 -5.52 -25.85
CA THR A 22 39.39 -6.85 -26.47
C THR A 22 37.95 -7.26 -26.78
N GLU A 23 37.77 -7.93 -27.91
CA GLU A 23 36.45 -8.37 -28.35
C GLU A 23 36.02 -9.59 -27.51
N TYR A 24 34.82 -9.52 -26.91
CA TYR A 24 34.24 -10.63 -26.16
C TYR A 24 32.73 -10.71 -26.37
N THR A 25 32.16 -11.91 -26.25
CA THR A 25 30.71 -12.13 -26.36
C THR A 25 30.10 -12.31 -24.98
N ALA A 26 29.17 -11.43 -24.63
CA ALA A 26 28.47 -11.44 -23.35
C ALA A 26 27.01 -11.84 -23.52
N ALA A 27 26.47 -12.47 -22.47
CA ALA A 27 25.05 -12.72 -22.33
C ALA A 27 24.53 -12.18 -20.97
N VAL A 28 23.32 -11.62 -20.97
CA VAL A 28 22.59 -11.26 -19.76
C VAL A 28 21.23 -11.93 -19.78
N VAL A 29 20.76 -12.42 -18.64
CA VAL A 29 19.54 -13.22 -18.55
C VAL A 29 18.46 -12.49 -17.76
N GLU A 30 17.28 -12.35 -18.37
CA GLU A 30 16.03 -12.06 -17.67
C GLU A 30 15.36 -13.41 -17.39
N TYR A 31 15.21 -13.76 -16.12
CA TYR A 31 14.77 -15.10 -15.73
C TYR A 31 13.45 -15.06 -14.97
N TYR A 32 12.49 -15.88 -15.40
CA TYR A 32 11.24 -16.14 -14.70
C TYR A 32 11.39 -17.41 -13.85
N PRO A 33 11.49 -17.29 -12.50
CA PRO A 33 11.70 -18.45 -11.64
C PRO A 33 10.49 -19.37 -11.55
N ASP A 34 10.72 -20.61 -11.09
CA ASP A 34 9.64 -21.56 -10.89
C ASP A 34 8.60 -20.96 -9.92
N PRO A 35 7.34 -20.80 -10.39
CA PRO A 35 6.35 -20.07 -9.63
C PRO A 35 5.76 -20.96 -8.50
N ASN A 36 5.91 -22.29 -8.55
CA ASN A 36 5.33 -23.22 -7.58
C ASN A 36 5.85 -23.02 -6.15
N LYS A 37 4.98 -22.51 -5.28
CA LYS A 37 5.27 -22.25 -3.85
C LYS A 37 5.20 -23.48 -2.95
N GLN A 38 4.72 -24.63 -3.44
CA GLN A 38 4.63 -25.86 -2.66
C GLN A 38 5.91 -26.70 -2.70
N LEU A 39 6.87 -26.36 -3.56
CA LEU A 39 8.13 -27.09 -3.65
C LEU A 39 8.99 -26.87 -2.42
N ALA A 40 9.67 -27.93 -1.97
CA ALA A 40 10.68 -27.81 -0.93
C ALA A 40 11.80 -26.84 -1.36
N PRO A 41 12.41 -26.08 -0.44
CA PRO A 41 13.45 -25.11 -0.72
C PRO A 41 14.55 -25.59 -1.69
N GLU A 42 15.15 -26.73 -1.38
CA GLU A 42 16.23 -27.33 -2.15
C GLU A 42 15.76 -27.79 -3.54
N GLU A 43 14.53 -28.33 -3.63
CA GLU A 43 13.95 -28.72 -4.91
C GLU A 43 13.71 -27.51 -5.81
N LYS A 44 13.26 -26.39 -5.23
CA LYS A 44 13.05 -25.16 -5.97
C LYS A 44 14.36 -24.56 -6.49
N VAL A 45 15.40 -24.51 -5.65
CA VAL A 45 16.76 -24.13 -6.07
C VAL A 45 17.23 -25.04 -7.22
N ARG A 46 17.03 -26.36 -7.09
CA ARG A 46 17.40 -27.33 -8.13
C ARG A 46 16.66 -27.08 -9.44
N LYS A 47 15.35 -26.81 -9.42
CA LYS A 47 14.57 -26.50 -10.63
C LYS A 47 14.98 -25.19 -11.29
N ASN A 48 15.29 -24.16 -10.50
CA ASN A 48 15.77 -22.90 -11.05
C ASN A 48 17.15 -23.09 -11.72
N ILE A 49 18.02 -23.89 -11.12
CA ILE A 49 19.29 -24.29 -11.73
C ILE A 49 19.07 -25.09 -13.02
N ASP A 50 18.12 -26.03 -13.03
CA ASP A 50 17.74 -26.75 -14.27
C ASP A 50 17.32 -25.76 -15.37
N GLY A 51 16.60 -24.70 -15.01
CA GLY A 51 16.25 -23.62 -15.93
C GLY A 51 17.45 -22.81 -16.42
N TYR A 52 18.43 -22.50 -15.57
CA TYR A 52 19.68 -21.83 -15.97
C TYR A 52 20.46 -22.69 -16.96
N LEU A 53 20.61 -23.98 -16.67
CA LEU A 53 21.29 -24.94 -17.53
C LEU A 53 20.59 -25.07 -18.89
N LYS A 54 19.25 -25.10 -18.91
CA LYS A 54 18.49 -25.10 -20.16
C LYS A 54 18.75 -23.86 -21.02
N ILE A 55 18.83 -22.68 -20.40
CA ILE A 55 19.15 -21.43 -21.11
C ILE A 55 20.57 -21.51 -21.70
N LEU A 56 21.54 -22.02 -20.93
CA LEU A 56 22.90 -22.21 -21.40
C LEU A 56 22.97 -23.15 -22.62
N ASP A 57 22.28 -24.30 -22.55
CA ASP A 57 22.20 -25.26 -23.65
C ASP A 57 21.53 -24.64 -24.90
N GLU A 58 20.55 -23.75 -24.72
CA GLU A 58 19.90 -23.04 -25.83
C GLU A 58 20.80 -21.99 -26.47
N ILE A 59 21.60 -21.27 -25.68
CA ILE A 59 22.53 -20.25 -26.19
C ILE A 59 23.72 -20.92 -26.88
N GLU A 60 24.29 -21.99 -26.30
CA GLU A 60 25.46 -22.69 -26.85
C GLU A 60 25.23 -23.19 -28.29
N LYS A 61 23.99 -23.55 -28.63
CA LYS A 61 23.60 -23.95 -30.00
C LYS A 61 23.84 -22.86 -31.05
N LYS A 62 23.93 -21.59 -30.65
CA LYS A 62 23.98 -20.43 -31.55
C LYS A 62 25.17 -19.51 -31.30
N HIS A 63 25.69 -19.49 -30.09
CA HIS A 63 26.72 -18.54 -29.66
C HIS A 63 27.76 -19.21 -28.77
N LYS A 64 29.02 -18.86 -28.99
CA LYS A 64 30.10 -19.15 -28.06
C LYS A 64 30.25 -17.95 -27.13
N LEU A 65 29.95 -18.15 -25.84
CA LEU A 65 29.98 -17.07 -24.85
C LEU A 65 31.36 -16.96 -24.18
N ASP A 66 31.74 -15.73 -23.84
CA ASP A 66 32.87 -15.47 -22.95
C ASP A 66 32.38 -15.26 -21.52
N ILE A 67 31.26 -14.56 -21.34
CA ILE A 67 30.65 -14.32 -20.01
C ILE A 67 29.13 -14.32 -20.08
N ILE A 68 28.49 -14.85 -19.03
CA ILE A 68 27.04 -14.78 -18.83
C ILE A 68 26.69 -14.32 -17.43
N VAL A 69 25.68 -13.44 -17.32
CA VAL A 69 25.20 -12.88 -16.06
C VAL A 69 23.77 -13.30 -15.81
N PHE A 70 23.53 -13.94 -14.67
CA PHE A 70 22.20 -14.29 -14.18
C PHE A 70 21.68 -13.25 -13.18
N PRO A 71 20.34 -13.10 -13.06
CA PRO A 71 19.74 -12.07 -12.23
C PRO A 71 19.86 -12.37 -10.73
N GLU A 72 19.58 -11.34 -9.93
CA GLU A 72 19.57 -11.41 -8.47
C GLU A 72 18.39 -12.23 -7.95
N ALA A 73 18.61 -12.96 -6.86
CA ALA A 73 17.62 -13.70 -6.07
C ALA A 73 16.86 -14.82 -6.80
N THR A 74 16.96 -14.95 -8.12
CA THR A 74 16.12 -15.86 -8.93
C THR A 74 16.39 -17.34 -8.69
N LEU A 75 17.56 -17.73 -8.16
CA LEU A 75 17.79 -19.10 -7.71
C LEU A 75 17.05 -19.43 -6.41
N THR A 76 16.88 -18.43 -5.53
CA THR A 76 16.45 -18.56 -4.14
C THR A 76 15.15 -17.80 -3.83
N ILE A 77 14.38 -17.41 -4.86
CA ILE A 77 13.33 -16.37 -4.84
C ILE A 77 12.07 -16.67 -4.01
N THR A 78 12.10 -17.64 -3.10
CA THR A 78 11.11 -17.71 -2.01
C THR A 78 11.49 -16.83 -0.83
N ALA A 79 12.77 -16.51 -0.63
CA ALA A 79 13.27 -15.90 0.61
C ALA A 79 13.39 -14.35 0.61
N PHE A 80 13.10 -13.66 -0.51
CA PHE A 80 13.09 -12.18 -0.53
C PHE A 80 11.77 -11.59 0.01
N VAL A 81 10.67 -12.31 -0.14
CA VAL A 81 9.31 -11.88 0.23
C VAL A 81 9.03 -12.16 1.72
N GLU A 82 10.08 -12.62 2.39
CA GLU A 82 9.98 -13.59 3.41
C GLU A 82 10.99 -13.28 4.57
N THR A 83 10.57 -12.49 5.58
CA THR A 83 11.20 -12.12 6.90
C THR A 83 11.29 -13.16 8.04
N LYS A 84 10.85 -14.39 7.83
CA LYS A 84 10.48 -15.48 8.75
C LYS A 84 10.64 -16.90 8.19
N ILE A 85 11.56 -17.10 7.28
CA ILE A 85 11.81 -18.42 6.69
C ILE A 85 13.17 -18.78 7.24
N ASP A 86 13.35 -20.04 7.63
CA ASP A 86 14.71 -20.53 7.76
C ASP A 86 15.35 -20.48 6.37
N ILE A 87 16.27 -19.54 6.18
CA ILE A 87 16.98 -19.34 4.90
C ILE A 87 18.08 -20.36 4.72
N SER A 88 18.45 -21.11 5.77
CA SER A 88 19.53 -22.11 5.72
C SER A 88 19.38 -23.10 4.55
N PRO A 89 18.19 -23.66 4.24
CA PRO A 89 17.99 -24.56 3.10
C PRO A 89 18.13 -23.89 1.73
N TYR A 90 18.08 -22.55 1.66
CA TYR A 90 18.27 -21.76 0.45
C TYR A 90 19.70 -21.25 0.28
N THR A 91 20.57 -21.51 1.24
CA THR A 91 21.91 -20.90 1.30
C THR A 91 23.03 -21.87 0.91
N PHE A 92 24.12 -21.30 0.43
CA PHE A 92 25.30 -22.02 -0.04
C PHE A 92 26.50 -21.68 0.84
N GLU A 93 27.28 -22.69 1.19
CA GLU A 93 28.62 -22.47 1.73
C GLU A 93 29.57 -22.30 0.54
N ILE A 94 30.24 -21.14 0.49
CA ILE A 94 31.16 -20.80 -0.59
C ILE A 94 32.56 -20.93 -0.03
N SER A 95 33.29 -21.95 -0.50
CA SER A 95 34.70 -22.13 -0.14
C SER A 95 35.51 -20.93 -0.62
N ASP A 96 36.47 -20.48 0.19
CA ASP A 96 37.49 -19.51 -0.23
C ASP A 96 38.65 -20.20 -0.99
N SER A 97 38.56 -21.51 -1.28
CA SER A 97 39.53 -22.21 -2.13
C SER A 97 39.43 -21.77 -3.59
N SER A 98 40.57 -21.62 -4.24
CA SER A 98 40.68 -21.40 -5.68
C SER A 98 40.49 -22.67 -6.53
N ASP A 99 40.25 -23.82 -5.89
CA ASP A 99 40.02 -25.07 -6.61
C ASP A 99 38.70 -25.05 -7.39
N SER A 100 38.67 -25.79 -8.50
CA SER A 100 37.44 -25.97 -9.26
C SER A 100 36.38 -26.67 -8.42
N LEU A 101 35.16 -26.13 -8.42
CA LEU A 101 34.02 -26.76 -7.78
C LEU A 101 33.44 -27.92 -8.60
N CYS A 102 33.90 -28.11 -9.85
CA CYS A 102 33.46 -29.23 -10.68
C CYS A 102 34.24 -30.50 -10.34
N THR A 103 33.57 -31.45 -9.70
CA THR A 103 34.13 -32.75 -9.30
C THR A 103 33.43 -33.90 -10.02
N THR A 104 34.07 -35.08 -10.11
CA THR A 104 33.55 -36.27 -10.83
C THR A 104 32.25 -36.86 -10.28
N GLN A 105 31.80 -36.43 -9.09
CA GLN A 105 30.47 -36.71 -8.56
C GLN A 105 29.71 -35.38 -8.49
N GLU A 106 28.70 -35.17 -9.36
CA GLU A 106 27.83 -33.99 -9.35
C GLU A 106 26.85 -34.04 -8.16
N THR A 107 27.35 -33.82 -6.95
CA THR A 107 26.55 -34.03 -5.73
C THR A 107 25.80 -32.78 -5.25
N THR A 108 26.23 -31.57 -5.64
CA THR A 108 25.61 -30.32 -5.19
C THR A 108 25.12 -29.42 -6.33
N SER A 109 24.12 -28.59 -6.02
CA SER A 109 23.57 -27.57 -6.92
C SER A 109 24.63 -26.63 -7.52
N LEU A 110 25.62 -26.20 -6.73
CA LEU A 110 26.67 -25.28 -7.19
C LEU A 110 27.70 -25.99 -8.09
N THR A 111 28.02 -27.26 -7.79
CA THR A 111 28.89 -28.11 -8.64
C THR A 111 28.35 -28.23 -10.06
N ARG A 112 27.03 -28.35 -10.25
CA ARG A 112 26.41 -28.43 -11.59
C ARG A 112 26.64 -27.16 -12.42
N LEU A 113 26.51 -25.99 -11.81
CA LEU A 113 26.80 -24.71 -12.48
C LEU A 113 28.29 -24.53 -12.77
N ALA A 114 29.17 -24.95 -11.86
CA ALA A 114 30.62 -24.97 -12.07
C ALA A 114 31.03 -25.90 -13.23
N CYS A 115 30.46 -27.11 -13.29
CA CYS A 115 30.69 -28.02 -14.40
C CYS A 115 30.14 -27.48 -15.72
N ALA A 116 29.01 -26.77 -15.71
CA ALA A 116 28.51 -26.08 -16.89
C ALA A 116 29.46 -24.98 -17.35
N ALA A 117 29.96 -24.12 -16.45
CA ALA A 117 30.97 -23.11 -16.77
C ALA A 117 32.24 -23.74 -17.38
N GLN A 118 32.69 -24.85 -16.81
CA GLN A 118 33.87 -25.59 -17.28
C GLN A 118 33.65 -26.22 -18.67
N LYS A 119 32.51 -26.87 -18.88
CA LYS A 119 32.12 -27.50 -20.14
C LYS A 119 32.01 -26.47 -21.26
N LEU A 120 31.32 -25.37 -20.98
CA LEU A 120 31.05 -24.29 -21.93
C LEU A 120 32.23 -23.33 -22.10
N LYS A 121 33.27 -23.46 -21.27
CA LYS A 121 34.42 -22.55 -21.20
C LYS A 121 33.97 -21.09 -21.14
N THR A 122 33.03 -20.77 -20.26
CA THR A 122 32.38 -19.46 -20.13
C THR A 122 32.46 -18.98 -18.69
N TYR A 123 32.77 -17.70 -18.47
CA TYR A 123 32.65 -17.08 -17.14
C TYR A 123 31.17 -16.95 -16.75
N MET A 124 30.81 -17.32 -15.53
CA MET A 124 29.42 -17.28 -15.07
C MET A 124 29.28 -16.43 -13.82
N VAL A 125 28.42 -15.41 -13.87
CA VAL A 125 28.09 -14.56 -12.73
C VAL A 125 26.74 -14.99 -12.20
N ILE A 126 26.71 -15.44 -10.94
CA ILE A 126 25.53 -16.00 -10.30
C ILE A 126 25.29 -15.25 -9.00
N ASN A 127 24.05 -14.85 -8.76
CA ASN A 127 23.61 -14.39 -7.46
C ASN A 127 22.96 -15.53 -6.66
N LEU A 128 23.32 -15.66 -5.39
CA LEU A 128 22.80 -16.65 -4.46
C LEU A 128 22.89 -16.13 -3.02
N TYR A 129 22.31 -16.87 -2.07
CA TYR A 129 22.45 -16.56 -0.65
C TYR A 129 23.60 -17.36 -0.04
N GLU A 130 24.63 -16.66 0.45
CA GLU A 130 25.79 -17.25 1.13
C GLU A 130 25.46 -17.49 2.61
N ARG A 131 25.91 -18.63 3.17
CA ARG A 131 26.06 -18.79 4.62
C ARG A 131 27.56 -18.87 4.94
N ALA A 132 28.02 -18.08 5.90
CA ALA A 132 29.42 -18.02 6.31
C ALA A 132 29.56 -18.20 7.84
N ARG A 133 30.56 -18.96 8.29
CA ARG A 133 30.81 -19.15 9.73
C ARG A 133 31.34 -17.87 10.36
N CYS A 134 30.78 -17.50 11.52
CA CYS A 134 31.21 -16.33 12.28
C CYS A 134 32.68 -16.48 12.76
N LYS A 135 33.47 -15.39 12.67
CA LYS A 135 34.87 -15.34 13.15
C LYS A 135 35.00 -15.15 14.67
N SER A 136 33.96 -14.65 15.34
CA SER A 136 33.89 -14.40 16.79
C SER A 136 32.45 -14.54 17.30
N THR A 137 32.25 -15.05 18.53
CA THR A 137 30.93 -15.20 19.18
C THR A 137 30.32 -13.87 19.64
N SER A 138 31.11 -12.79 19.72
CA SER A 138 30.64 -11.48 20.21
C SER A 138 29.93 -10.63 19.15
N GLU A 139 30.04 -10.98 17.86
CA GLU A 139 29.50 -10.18 16.73
C GLU A 139 28.39 -10.91 15.95
N CYS A 140 28.00 -12.12 16.37
CA CYS A 140 27.17 -13.02 15.58
C CYS A 140 25.68 -12.92 15.97
N SER A 141 24.80 -13.18 15.00
CA SER A 141 23.42 -13.59 15.30
C SER A 141 23.44 -14.85 16.19
N LYS A 142 22.42 -15.09 17.02
CA LYS A 142 22.38 -16.11 18.11
C LYS A 142 22.68 -17.58 17.70
N ILE A 143 23.01 -17.88 16.44
CA ILE A 143 23.08 -19.22 15.81
C ILE A 143 24.46 -19.54 15.16
N GLY A 144 25.44 -18.62 15.16
CA GLY A 144 26.83 -18.95 14.73
C GLY A 144 27.14 -18.80 13.23
N TRP A 145 26.19 -18.28 12.44
CA TRP A 145 26.31 -18.04 11.00
C TRP A 145 25.89 -16.61 10.63
N ASP A 146 26.57 -16.05 9.63
CA ASP A 146 26.15 -14.84 8.89
C ASP A 146 25.64 -15.22 7.50
N PHE A 147 24.62 -14.52 7.03
CA PHE A 147 23.98 -14.75 5.73
C PHE A 147 24.12 -13.54 4.83
N TYR A 148 24.42 -13.73 3.54
CA TYR A 148 24.64 -12.61 2.64
C TYR A 148 23.98 -12.82 1.27
N ASN A 149 23.34 -11.78 0.73
CA ASN A 149 22.99 -11.73 -0.69
C ASN A 149 24.29 -11.55 -1.49
N THR A 150 24.69 -12.56 -2.26
CA THR A 150 26.06 -12.69 -2.73
C THR A 150 26.12 -12.99 -4.23
N ASN A 151 26.89 -12.19 -4.96
CA ASN A 151 27.34 -12.55 -6.30
C ASN A 151 28.62 -13.39 -6.19
N ILE A 152 28.68 -14.47 -6.95
CA ILE A 152 29.92 -15.20 -7.23
C ILE A 152 30.23 -15.15 -8.71
N VAL A 153 31.52 -15.23 -9.02
CA VAL A 153 32.03 -15.33 -10.38
C VAL A 153 32.76 -16.66 -10.52
N LEU A 154 32.25 -17.51 -11.40
CA LEU A 154 32.90 -18.75 -11.82
C LEU A 154 33.75 -18.48 -13.07
N ASP A 155 35.00 -18.93 -13.05
CA ASP A 155 35.88 -18.88 -14.22
C ASP A 155 35.57 -20.01 -15.24
N ARG A 156 36.34 -20.06 -16.35
CA ARG A 156 36.20 -21.10 -17.38
C ARG A 156 36.58 -22.52 -16.91
N ASN A 157 37.07 -22.68 -15.68
CA ASN A 157 37.39 -23.96 -15.06
C ASN A 157 36.36 -24.36 -13.99
N GLY A 158 35.37 -23.51 -13.70
CA GLY A 158 34.37 -23.73 -12.64
C GLY A 158 34.87 -23.36 -11.24
N SER A 159 35.95 -22.58 -11.13
CA SER A 159 36.51 -22.09 -9.87
C SER A 159 35.88 -20.74 -9.50
N VAL A 160 35.62 -20.51 -8.20
CA VAL A 160 35.13 -19.20 -7.73
C VAL A 160 36.30 -18.23 -7.66
N ILE A 161 36.29 -17.19 -8.49
CA ILE A 161 37.40 -16.21 -8.59
C ILE A 161 37.08 -14.83 -8.02
N SER A 162 35.81 -14.56 -7.74
CA SER A 162 35.37 -13.31 -7.12
C SER A 162 34.04 -13.52 -6.40
N LYS A 163 33.86 -12.77 -5.30
CA LYS A 163 32.70 -12.82 -4.43
C LYS A 163 32.36 -11.40 -3.98
N TYR A 164 31.09 -11.03 -4.07
CA TYR A 164 30.57 -9.74 -3.62
C TYR A 164 29.32 -9.92 -2.78
N ARG A 165 29.32 -9.42 -1.55
CA ARG A 165 28.13 -9.36 -0.71
C ARG A 165 27.46 -8.00 -0.84
N LYS A 166 26.17 -8.00 -1.17
CA LYS A 166 25.37 -6.79 -1.40
C LYS A 166 25.46 -5.85 -0.20
N PHE A 167 25.92 -4.63 -0.46
CA PHE A 167 26.20 -3.66 0.59
C PHE A 167 24.99 -2.80 0.92
N ASN A 168 24.23 -2.34 -0.07
CA ASN A 168 23.01 -1.56 0.13
C ASN A 168 21.80 -2.47 -0.04
N LEU A 169 21.33 -3.01 1.08
CA LEU A 169 20.14 -3.86 1.14
C LEU A 169 18.88 -3.04 0.86
N PHE A 170 17.92 -3.66 0.16
CA PHE A 170 16.60 -3.17 -0.21
C PHE A 170 15.53 -4.15 0.28
N GLY A 171 15.36 -4.24 1.60
CA GLY A 171 14.36 -5.10 2.23
C GLY A 171 14.78 -6.57 2.46
N GLU A 172 16.06 -6.92 2.31
CA GLU A 172 16.58 -8.25 2.69
C GLU A 172 16.85 -8.35 4.21
N TYR A 173 15.79 -8.36 5.02
CA TYR A 173 15.88 -8.33 6.49
C TYR A 173 16.63 -9.51 7.12
N LEU A 174 16.79 -10.62 6.39
CA LEU A 174 17.51 -11.81 6.86
C LEU A 174 18.98 -11.85 6.42
N MET A 175 19.43 -10.86 5.64
CA MET A 175 20.80 -10.78 5.17
C MET A 175 21.59 -9.80 6.03
N ASN A 176 22.78 -10.23 6.42
CA ASN A 176 23.78 -9.37 7.03
C ASN A 176 24.34 -8.40 5.98
N ARG A 177 24.76 -7.23 6.46
CA ARG A 177 25.58 -6.29 5.72
C ARG A 177 27.03 -6.43 6.18
N THR A 178 27.98 -6.37 5.25
CA THR A 178 29.40 -6.28 5.61
C THR A 178 29.71 -4.93 6.28
N LYS A 179 30.72 -4.88 7.15
CA LYS A 179 31.15 -3.63 7.81
C LYS A 179 31.62 -2.58 6.80
N THR A 180 32.26 -3.04 5.72
CA THR A 180 32.71 -2.24 4.59
C THR A 180 32.29 -2.93 3.31
N ALA A 181 31.95 -2.16 2.27
CA ALA A 181 31.58 -2.73 0.98
C ALA A 181 32.70 -3.63 0.44
N ASP A 182 32.34 -4.83 -0.02
CA ASP A 182 33.30 -5.73 -0.66
C ASP A 182 33.79 -5.11 -1.98
N ILE A 183 35.08 -5.28 -2.28
CA ILE A 183 35.67 -4.87 -3.56
C ILE A 183 35.84 -6.14 -4.39
N ALA A 184 34.87 -6.43 -5.23
CA ALA A 184 34.82 -7.65 -6.03
C ALA A 184 35.23 -7.37 -7.47
N ILE A 185 36.53 -7.37 -7.71
CA ILE A 185 37.16 -7.12 -9.01
C ILE A 185 37.82 -8.41 -9.50
N PHE A 186 37.63 -8.75 -10.77
CA PHE A 186 38.27 -9.90 -11.40
C PHE A 186 38.78 -9.57 -12.80
N GLU A 187 39.84 -10.25 -13.19
CA GLU A 187 40.46 -10.14 -14.51
C GLU A 187 40.15 -11.39 -15.32
N THR A 188 39.90 -11.22 -16.62
CA THR A 188 39.57 -12.32 -17.51
C THR A 188 40.74 -12.69 -18.41
N ASP A 189 40.75 -13.92 -18.90
CA ASP A 189 41.74 -14.41 -19.87
C ASP A 189 41.67 -13.72 -21.24
N PHE A 190 40.55 -13.07 -21.53
CA PHE A 190 40.39 -12.20 -22.70
C PHE A 190 40.86 -10.77 -22.44
N GLY A 191 41.46 -10.46 -21.29
CA GLY A 191 42.19 -9.20 -21.05
C GLY A 191 41.32 -8.03 -20.54
N GLU A 192 40.07 -8.28 -20.17
CA GLU A 192 39.19 -7.27 -19.60
C GLU A 192 39.14 -7.39 -18.07
N LYS A 193 38.98 -6.25 -17.40
CA LYS A 193 38.82 -6.16 -15.96
C LYS A 193 37.37 -5.81 -15.62
N PHE A 194 36.74 -6.64 -14.80
CA PHE A 194 35.36 -6.49 -14.38
C PHE A 194 35.26 -6.25 -12.88
N ALA A 195 34.18 -5.59 -12.47
CA ALA A 195 33.71 -5.64 -11.09
C ALA A 195 32.24 -6.02 -11.04
N THR A 196 31.78 -6.42 -9.86
CA THR A 196 30.36 -6.70 -9.63
C THR A 196 29.83 -5.99 -8.40
N PHE A 197 28.59 -5.52 -8.52
CA PHE A 197 27.74 -5.10 -7.41
C PHE A 197 26.29 -5.45 -7.74
N THR A 198 25.37 -5.28 -6.80
CA THR A 198 24.02 -5.86 -6.93
C THR A 198 22.93 -4.81 -6.77
N CYS A 199 22.10 -4.68 -7.79
CA CYS A 199 20.81 -3.98 -7.70
C CYS A 199 20.90 -2.58 -7.06
N PHE A 200 20.26 -2.38 -5.90
CA PHE A 200 20.12 -1.10 -5.22
C PHE A 200 21.45 -0.36 -4.99
N ASP A 201 22.58 -1.08 -4.93
CA ASP A 201 23.94 -0.53 -4.90
C ASP A 201 24.20 0.55 -5.96
N ILE A 202 23.58 0.47 -7.14
CA ILE A 202 23.77 1.44 -8.24
C ILE A 202 23.38 2.88 -7.85
N LEU A 203 22.50 3.05 -6.87
CA LEU A 203 22.00 4.35 -6.40
C LEU A 203 22.86 4.95 -5.28
N PHE A 204 24.01 4.35 -4.96
CA PHE A 204 24.89 4.75 -3.86
C PHE A 204 26.34 4.96 -4.31
N LYS A 205 27.08 5.71 -3.50
CA LYS A 205 28.52 5.90 -3.69
C LYS A 205 29.29 4.59 -3.55
N GLN A 206 29.01 3.83 -2.49
CA GLN A 206 29.68 2.58 -2.18
C GLN A 206 28.77 1.38 -2.47
N PRO A 207 29.24 0.36 -3.22
CA PRO A 207 30.52 0.32 -3.93
C PRO A 207 30.47 0.98 -5.33
N ALA A 208 29.29 1.25 -5.88
CA ALA A 208 29.11 1.45 -7.32
C ALA A 208 29.99 2.58 -7.90
N LEU A 209 29.95 3.79 -7.33
CA LEU A 209 30.79 4.90 -7.81
C LEU A 209 32.25 4.77 -7.39
N ASP A 210 32.53 4.19 -6.22
CA ASP A 210 33.90 3.97 -5.75
C ASP A 210 34.67 3.01 -6.68
N LEU A 211 34.01 1.98 -7.21
CA LEU A 211 34.60 1.07 -8.21
C LEU A 211 35.01 1.81 -9.49
N ILE A 212 34.20 2.77 -9.94
CA ILE A 212 34.54 3.58 -11.12
C ILE A 212 35.65 4.58 -10.79
N ARG A 213 35.45 5.40 -9.74
CA ARG A 213 36.30 6.57 -9.46
C ARG A 213 37.64 6.20 -8.83
N LYS A 214 37.66 5.23 -7.92
CA LYS A 214 38.85 4.84 -7.15
C LYS A 214 39.58 3.65 -7.76
N HIS A 215 38.83 2.69 -8.31
CA HIS A 215 39.40 1.46 -8.87
C HIS A 215 39.47 1.45 -10.40
N GLN A 216 38.99 2.51 -11.08
CA GLN A 216 39.08 2.69 -12.53
C GLN A 216 38.45 1.53 -13.31
N ILE A 217 37.38 0.94 -12.78
CA ILE A 217 36.67 -0.15 -13.44
C ILE A 217 35.73 0.41 -14.49
N THR A 218 35.74 -0.19 -15.68
CA THR A 218 34.86 0.20 -16.79
C THR A 218 33.88 -0.89 -17.19
N ASN A 219 34.09 -2.15 -16.78
CA ASN A 219 33.15 -3.23 -17.04
C ASN A 219 32.51 -3.70 -15.74
N ILE A 220 31.18 -3.65 -15.68
CA ILE A 220 30.38 -4.01 -14.51
C ILE A 220 29.46 -5.18 -14.88
N VAL A 221 29.52 -6.24 -14.10
CA VAL A 221 28.49 -7.29 -14.13
C VAL A 221 27.49 -7.02 -13.01
N TYR A 222 26.23 -6.86 -13.39
CA TYR A 222 25.19 -6.28 -12.53
C TYR A 222 23.96 -7.19 -12.42
N PRO A 223 24.01 -8.22 -11.56
CA PRO A 223 22.81 -8.95 -11.15
C PRO A 223 21.82 -8.00 -10.45
N THR A 224 20.54 -8.08 -10.81
CA THR A 224 19.50 -7.25 -10.18
C THR A 224 18.12 -7.88 -10.26
N MET A 225 17.31 -7.58 -9.23
CA MET A 225 15.88 -7.76 -9.18
C MET A 225 15.24 -6.39 -8.90
N TRP A 226 14.99 -5.63 -9.97
CA TRP A 226 14.60 -4.22 -9.87
C TRP A 226 13.08 -4.03 -9.88
N PHE A 227 12.56 -3.27 -8.90
CA PHE A 227 11.17 -2.84 -8.90
C PHE A 227 11.04 -1.47 -9.58
N SER A 228 10.42 -1.44 -10.77
CA SER A 228 10.34 -0.21 -11.56
C SER A 228 9.32 0.79 -11.00
N GLN A 229 9.71 2.06 -10.94
CA GLN A 229 8.90 3.19 -10.48
C GLN A 229 8.91 4.32 -11.50
N LEU A 230 7.74 4.93 -11.77
CA LEU A 230 7.64 6.13 -12.59
C LEU A 230 7.83 7.40 -11.73
N PRO A 231 8.23 8.55 -12.30
CA PRO A 231 8.67 8.74 -13.68
C PRO A 231 10.16 8.42 -13.92
N PHE A 232 11.00 8.39 -12.86
CA PHE A 232 12.46 8.45 -13.01
C PHE A 232 13.23 7.15 -12.70
N TYR A 233 12.55 6.09 -12.24
CA TYR A 233 13.18 4.94 -11.56
C TYR A 233 12.79 3.59 -12.18
N THR A 234 12.60 3.53 -13.49
CA THR A 234 12.47 2.23 -14.18
C THR A 234 13.84 1.58 -14.36
N SER A 235 13.87 0.25 -14.48
CA SER A 235 15.14 -0.52 -14.52
C SER A 235 16.04 -0.10 -15.68
N LEU A 236 15.54 -0.21 -16.91
CA LEU A 236 16.30 0.11 -18.13
C LEU A 236 16.72 1.59 -18.16
N GLN A 237 15.84 2.50 -17.75
CA GLN A 237 16.09 3.94 -17.66
C GLN A 237 17.26 4.24 -16.73
N THR A 238 17.20 3.74 -15.50
CA THR A 238 18.20 4.03 -14.47
C THR A 238 19.55 3.45 -14.85
N GLN A 239 19.58 2.17 -15.23
CA GLN A 239 20.83 1.42 -15.41
C GLN A 239 21.59 1.86 -16.65
N PHE A 240 20.89 2.01 -17.78
CA PHE A 240 21.55 2.47 -19.01
C PHE A 240 22.13 3.87 -18.83
N GLN A 241 21.38 4.79 -18.24
CA GLN A 241 21.82 6.18 -18.19
C GLN A 241 22.84 6.44 -17.09
N TRP A 242 22.82 5.64 -16.01
CA TRP A 242 23.94 5.55 -15.07
C TRP A 242 25.21 5.09 -15.80
N ALA A 243 25.14 3.97 -16.55
CA ALA A 243 26.27 3.42 -17.30
C ALA A 243 26.80 4.41 -18.36
N TYR A 244 25.91 5.14 -19.02
CA TYR A 244 26.26 6.23 -19.93
C TYR A 244 27.04 7.34 -19.22
N ALA A 245 26.54 7.81 -18.05
CA ALA A 245 27.13 8.92 -17.32
C ALA A 245 28.52 8.63 -16.74
N VAL A 246 28.77 7.38 -16.33
CA VAL A 246 30.09 6.92 -15.86
C VAL A 246 30.94 6.29 -16.96
N ASN A 247 30.42 6.21 -18.19
CA ASN A 247 31.02 5.53 -19.34
C ASN A 247 31.44 4.08 -19.04
N ALA A 248 30.56 3.32 -18.38
CA ALA A 248 30.77 1.91 -18.05
C ALA A 248 29.98 0.98 -18.99
N THR A 249 30.49 -0.24 -19.15
CA THR A 249 29.83 -1.35 -19.82
C THR A 249 29.10 -2.22 -18.78
N GLY A 250 27.79 -2.47 -18.93
CA GLY A 250 27.04 -3.34 -18.01
C GLY A 250 25.64 -2.86 -17.62
N GLY A 251 24.78 -3.78 -17.15
CA GLY A 251 23.38 -3.54 -16.74
C GLY A 251 22.50 -4.78 -16.95
N THR A 252 21.17 -4.66 -16.87
CA THR A 252 20.22 -5.73 -17.26
C THR A 252 20.15 -5.93 -18.78
N GLY A 253 20.63 -4.95 -19.55
CA GLY A 253 21.05 -5.12 -20.93
C GLY A 253 22.57 -5.01 -21.06
N ILE A 254 23.08 -5.20 -22.27
CA ILE A 254 24.50 -5.01 -22.57
C ILE A 254 24.68 -3.58 -23.07
N TYR A 255 25.08 -2.69 -22.16
CA TYR A 255 25.37 -1.28 -22.46
C TYR A 255 26.86 -1.10 -22.64
N GLN A 256 27.30 -0.22 -23.55
CA GLN A 256 28.71 0.10 -23.77
C GLN A 256 28.96 1.60 -23.54
N GLY A 257 28.74 2.05 -22.31
CA GLY A 257 28.93 3.44 -21.89
C GLY A 257 28.26 4.44 -22.82
N THR A 258 29.04 5.44 -23.23
CA THR A 258 28.61 6.51 -24.13
C THR A 258 28.24 6.05 -25.54
N LYS A 259 28.63 4.84 -25.97
CA LYS A 259 28.22 4.31 -27.27
C LYS A 259 26.76 3.90 -27.32
N GLY A 260 26.14 3.62 -26.17
CA GLY A 260 24.75 3.20 -26.08
C GLY A 260 24.55 1.71 -25.82
N PRO A 261 23.29 1.25 -25.81
CA PRO A 261 22.95 -0.13 -25.56
C PRO A 261 23.14 -1.00 -26.81
N LEU A 262 23.87 -2.12 -26.69
CA LEU A 262 24.08 -3.08 -27.78
C LEU A 262 22.87 -4.00 -27.96
N VAL A 263 22.33 -4.49 -26.83
CA VAL A 263 21.09 -5.27 -26.79
C VAL A 263 20.43 -5.07 -25.43
N TYR A 264 19.14 -4.81 -25.43
CA TYR A 264 18.33 -4.65 -24.23
C TYR A 264 16.84 -4.73 -24.56
N ASP A 265 16.07 -5.31 -23.64
CA ASP A 265 14.62 -5.28 -23.67
C ASP A 265 14.10 -5.56 -22.25
N ILE A 266 12.79 -5.45 -22.06
CA ILE A 266 12.12 -5.90 -20.84
C ILE A 266 10.95 -6.80 -21.23
N PHE A 267 10.81 -7.96 -20.60
CA PHE A 267 9.71 -8.88 -20.87
C PHE A 267 8.60 -8.70 -19.85
N GLY A 268 7.46 -8.17 -20.30
CA GLY A 268 6.24 -8.04 -19.48
C GLY A 268 5.46 -9.36 -19.34
N THR A 269 6.09 -10.50 -19.60
CA THR A 269 5.44 -11.83 -19.65
C THR A 269 6.20 -12.85 -18.81
N ALA A 270 5.52 -13.93 -18.40
CA ALA A 270 6.07 -15.01 -17.58
C ALA A 270 7.01 -15.93 -18.39
N GLN A 271 8.12 -15.40 -18.92
CA GLN A 271 9.09 -16.13 -19.74
C GLN A 271 10.53 -15.70 -19.44
N SER A 272 11.46 -16.65 -19.46
CA SER A 272 12.89 -16.40 -19.35
C SER A 272 13.51 -16.15 -20.72
N LYS A 273 14.45 -15.21 -20.82
CA LYS A 273 15.17 -14.90 -22.05
C LYS A 273 16.60 -14.46 -21.78
N ALA A 274 17.50 -14.84 -22.69
CA ALA A 274 18.87 -14.31 -22.71
C ALA A 274 19.07 -13.31 -23.86
N PHE A 275 19.85 -12.28 -23.58
CA PHE A 275 20.29 -11.29 -24.56
C PHE A 275 21.79 -11.45 -24.76
N VAL A 276 22.20 -11.66 -26.01
CA VAL A 276 23.59 -11.92 -26.38
C VAL A 276 24.09 -10.81 -27.29
N ALA A 277 25.26 -10.26 -26.99
CA ALA A 277 25.93 -9.32 -27.87
C ALA A 277 27.46 -9.44 -27.76
N THR A 278 28.13 -9.15 -28.88
CA THR A 278 29.58 -9.00 -28.92
C THR A 278 29.94 -7.56 -28.57
N VAL A 279 30.76 -7.40 -27.53
CA VAL A 279 31.31 -6.12 -27.07
C VAL A 279 32.68 -5.95 -27.72
N SER A 280 32.82 -4.91 -28.53
CA SER A 280 34.09 -4.58 -29.20
C SER A 280 34.15 -3.11 -29.54
N GLN A 281 35.29 -2.66 -30.08
CA GLN A 281 35.38 -1.29 -30.59
C GLN A 281 34.43 -1.02 -31.75
N LYS A 282 34.13 -2.05 -32.57
CA LYS A 282 33.29 -1.96 -33.77
C LYS A 282 31.80 -2.12 -33.49
N SER A 283 31.43 -2.54 -32.28
CA SER A 283 30.03 -2.69 -31.88
C SER A 283 29.26 -1.39 -32.07
N ARG A 284 28.02 -1.51 -32.54
CA ARG A 284 27.10 -0.40 -32.74
C ARG A 284 25.95 -0.55 -31.75
N ALA A 285 25.49 0.58 -31.22
CA ALA A 285 24.26 0.58 -30.45
C ALA A 285 23.09 0.07 -31.29
N GLN A 286 22.12 -0.53 -30.60
CA GLN A 286 20.85 -0.92 -31.14
C GLN A 286 20.19 0.30 -31.79
N ALA A 287 19.75 0.12 -33.05
CA ALA A 287 19.17 1.21 -33.82
C ALA A 287 17.88 1.73 -33.17
N ARG A 288 17.61 3.01 -33.41
CA ARG A 288 16.34 3.66 -33.07
C ARG A 288 15.12 2.82 -33.46
N GLU A 289 14.23 2.60 -32.51
CA GLU A 289 12.96 1.92 -32.77
C GLU A 289 11.99 2.85 -33.53
N SER A 290 11.26 2.27 -34.50
CA SER A 290 10.17 3.00 -35.15
C SER A 290 9.04 3.28 -34.15
N THR A 291 8.28 4.36 -34.34
CA THR A 291 7.10 4.68 -33.50
C THR A 291 6.12 3.51 -33.41
N LYS A 292 5.96 2.73 -34.49
CA LYS A 292 5.11 1.53 -34.51
C LYS A 292 5.59 0.46 -33.52
N ASN A 293 6.90 0.27 -33.41
CA ASN A 293 7.47 -0.70 -32.46
C ASN A 293 7.37 -0.19 -31.02
N ILE A 294 7.60 1.12 -30.81
CA ILE A 294 7.39 1.77 -29.51
C ILE A 294 5.93 1.55 -29.05
N ASP A 295 4.96 1.83 -29.93
CA ASP A 295 3.54 1.67 -29.61
C ASP A 295 3.16 0.21 -29.33
N LYS A 296 3.65 -0.72 -30.15
CA LYS A 296 3.44 -2.15 -29.93
C LYS A 296 3.96 -2.59 -28.55
N LYS A 297 5.18 -2.17 -28.21
CA LYS A 297 5.80 -2.55 -26.94
C LYS A 297 5.12 -1.87 -25.75
N ALA A 298 4.72 -0.60 -25.88
CA ALA A 298 3.98 0.10 -24.85
C ALA A 298 2.68 -0.63 -24.47
N LYS A 299 1.97 -1.18 -25.46
CA LYS A 299 0.79 -2.03 -25.27
C LYS A 299 1.11 -3.36 -24.58
N GLU A 300 2.21 -4.03 -24.96
CA GLU A 300 2.67 -5.25 -24.26
C GLU A 300 2.95 -4.98 -22.76
N MET A 301 3.19 -3.72 -22.39
CA MET A 301 3.47 -3.29 -21.03
C MET A 301 2.25 -2.75 -20.27
N ASP A 302 1.02 -2.89 -20.78
CA ASP A 302 -0.20 -2.38 -20.11
C ASP A 302 -0.47 -3.08 -18.76
N HIS A 303 -0.07 -4.35 -18.64
CA HIS A 303 -0.18 -5.12 -17.40
C HIS A 303 1.10 -5.12 -16.55
N PHE A 304 2.12 -4.36 -16.95
CA PHE A 304 3.36 -4.28 -16.21
C PHE A 304 3.16 -3.43 -14.95
N TYR A 305 3.47 -4.01 -13.80
CA TYR A 305 3.31 -3.33 -12.51
C TYR A 305 4.44 -2.32 -12.27
N PHE A 306 4.07 -1.08 -11.98
CA PHE A 306 4.98 -0.05 -11.48
C PHE A 306 4.68 0.21 -10.01
N GLN A 307 5.72 0.26 -9.19
CA GLN A 307 5.59 0.71 -7.82
C GLN A 307 5.20 2.21 -7.78
N PRO A 308 4.35 2.63 -6.83
CA PRO A 308 3.93 4.02 -6.72
C PRO A 308 5.09 4.90 -6.24
N ASN A 309 5.18 6.10 -6.81
CA ASN A 309 6.07 7.17 -6.38
C ASN A 309 5.28 8.48 -6.37
N ASP A 310 5.52 9.33 -5.38
CA ASP A 310 4.72 10.54 -5.16
C ASP A 310 5.34 11.75 -5.86
N ALA A 311 4.89 12.01 -7.09
CA ALA A 311 5.31 13.19 -7.84
C ALA A 311 4.73 14.50 -7.27
N THR A 312 3.79 14.46 -6.31
CA THR A 312 3.25 15.68 -5.68
C THR A 312 4.26 16.37 -4.77
N LEU A 313 5.36 15.69 -4.43
CA LEU A 313 6.50 16.27 -3.71
C LEU A 313 7.32 17.24 -4.57
N PHE A 314 7.15 17.23 -5.89
CA PHE A 314 7.93 18.08 -6.79
C PHE A 314 7.30 19.46 -6.93
N THR A 315 8.13 20.50 -6.96
CA THR A 315 7.68 21.80 -7.45
C THR A 315 7.49 21.71 -8.95
N SER A 316 6.34 22.14 -9.47
CA SER A 316 6.03 21.97 -10.90
C SER A 316 5.39 23.18 -11.55
N LYS A 317 5.52 23.23 -12.88
CA LYS A 317 4.80 24.13 -13.76
C LYS A 317 4.19 23.32 -14.93
N PRO A 318 2.86 23.33 -15.12
CA PRO A 318 2.23 22.64 -16.24
C PRO A 318 2.55 23.34 -17.57
N ILE A 319 2.73 22.57 -18.64
CA ILE A 319 2.79 23.05 -20.02
C ILE A 319 1.37 22.97 -20.58
N LYS A 320 0.77 24.13 -20.87
CA LYS A 320 -0.62 24.19 -21.30
C LYS A 320 -0.76 23.74 -22.75
N PHE A 321 -1.91 23.13 -23.06
CA PHE A 321 -2.24 22.76 -24.43
C PHE A 321 -2.19 23.99 -25.35
N GLY A 322 -1.45 23.89 -26.46
CA GLY A 322 -1.27 24.98 -27.41
C GLY A 322 0.01 25.81 -27.20
N GLU A 323 0.69 25.72 -26.05
CA GLU A 323 1.99 26.37 -25.85
C GLU A 323 3.07 25.72 -26.71
N GLN A 324 3.80 26.53 -27.50
CA GLN A 324 4.76 26.00 -28.48
C GLN A 324 6.22 26.20 -28.07
N GLU A 325 6.55 27.35 -27.47
CA GLU A 325 7.92 27.68 -27.05
C GLU A 325 7.86 28.15 -25.59
N ILE A 326 8.45 27.36 -24.69
CA ILE A 326 8.52 27.65 -23.27
C ILE A 326 9.98 27.86 -22.90
N ASN A 327 10.30 28.98 -22.26
CA ASN A 327 11.60 29.26 -21.66
C ASN A 327 11.37 29.74 -20.24
N ASP A 328 11.65 28.88 -19.26
CA ASP A 328 11.21 29.11 -17.88
C ASP A 328 12.13 28.46 -16.86
N THR A 329 11.95 28.81 -15.59
CA THR A 329 12.71 28.27 -14.46
C THR A 329 11.77 27.71 -13.40
N VAL A 330 12.05 26.51 -12.92
CA VAL A 330 11.36 25.91 -11.77
C VAL A 330 12.39 25.68 -10.67
N CYS A 331 12.09 26.13 -9.45
CA CYS A 331 12.99 26.01 -8.30
C CYS A 331 12.32 25.25 -7.16
N SER A 332 13.09 24.47 -6.42
CA SER A 332 12.68 23.74 -5.22
C SER A 332 13.80 23.87 -4.19
N GLU A 333 13.51 24.39 -2.99
CA GLU A 333 14.49 24.54 -1.89
C GLU A 333 15.85 25.09 -2.35
N GLY A 334 15.85 26.20 -3.09
CA GLY A 334 17.07 26.86 -3.59
C GLY A 334 17.76 26.22 -4.80
N PHE A 335 17.38 25.01 -5.20
CA PHE A 335 17.84 24.36 -6.42
C PHE A 335 16.94 24.72 -7.59
N CYS A 336 17.51 25.26 -8.67
CA CYS A 336 16.76 25.76 -9.82
C CYS A 336 17.13 25.06 -11.12
N CYS A 337 16.09 24.77 -11.91
CA CYS A 337 16.16 24.11 -13.21
C CYS A 337 15.67 25.07 -14.29
N ASN A 338 16.52 25.39 -15.27
CA ASN A 338 16.16 26.20 -16.43
C ASN A 338 15.72 25.29 -17.57
N PHE A 339 14.55 25.55 -18.13
CA PHE A 339 13.93 24.76 -19.18
C PHE A 339 13.77 25.59 -20.44
N LEU A 340 14.13 25.01 -21.58
CA LEU A 340 13.71 25.46 -22.90
C LEU A 340 13.02 24.28 -23.60
N VAL A 341 11.72 24.41 -23.84
CA VAL A 341 10.87 23.34 -24.41
C VAL A 341 10.16 23.88 -25.64
N SER A 342 10.34 23.18 -26.77
CA SER A 342 9.65 23.47 -28.04
C SER A 342 8.73 22.29 -28.37
N LEU A 343 7.44 22.55 -28.56
CA LEU A 343 6.42 21.56 -28.86
C LEU A 343 5.62 21.94 -30.11
N GLN A 344 5.16 20.92 -30.83
CA GLN A 344 4.11 21.02 -31.82
C GLN A 344 2.92 20.22 -31.35
N TRP A 345 1.75 20.86 -31.33
CA TRP A 345 0.48 20.22 -30.99
C TRP A 345 -0.28 19.83 -32.25
N ASN A 346 -0.78 18.60 -32.26
CA ASN A 346 -1.74 18.07 -33.22
C ASN A 346 -3.09 17.88 -32.51
N ALA A 347 -4.16 17.67 -33.28
CA ALA A 347 -5.46 17.33 -32.71
C ALA A 347 -5.39 15.99 -31.94
N ALA A 348 -5.91 15.97 -30.71
CA ALA A 348 -6.08 14.73 -29.97
C ALA A 348 -7.17 13.88 -30.63
N THR A 349 -6.86 12.63 -30.94
CA THR A 349 -7.79 11.69 -31.57
C THR A 349 -8.67 10.95 -30.57
N THR A 350 -8.32 11.02 -29.27
CA THR A 350 -9.06 10.42 -28.16
C THR A 350 -9.10 11.38 -26.97
N LYS A 351 -9.94 11.09 -25.98
CA LYS A 351 -9.97 11.85 -24.71
C LYS A 351 -8.79 11.54 -23.79
N ASN A 352 -8.10 10.43 -24.01
CA ASN A 352 -6.96 9.99 -23.21
C ASN A 352 -5.67 10.45 -23.89
N TYR A 353 -5.04 11.49 -23.37
CA TYR A 353 -3.73 11.94 -23.81
C TYR A 353 -2.92 12.46 -22.64
N TYR A 354 -1.60 12.45 -22.78
CA TYR A 354 -0.71 12.99 -21.74
C TYR A 354 -0.56 14.51 -21.88
N VAL A 355 -0.62 15.20 -20.75
CA VAL A 355 -0.13 16.57 -20.57
C VAL A 355 1.26 16.54 -19.92
N TYR A 356 2.01 17.64 -19.96
CA TYR A 356 3.40 17.66 -19.47
C TYR A 356 3.62 18.70 -18.39
N HIS A 357 4.48 18.38 -17.42
CA HIS A 357 4.94 19.30 -16.38
C HIS A 357 6.45 19.44 -16.41
N MET A 358 6.93 20.67 -16.25
CA MET A 358 8.31 20.95 -15.86
C MET A 358 8.41 20.86 -14.35
N VAL A 359 9.33 20.04 -13.82
CA VAL A 359 9.47 19.75 -12.39
C VAL A 359 10.88 20.00 -11.90
N ALA A 360 10.98 20.50 -10.67
CA ALA A 360 12.21 20.60 -9.90
C ALA A 360 12.00 20.01 -8.50
N PHE A 361 13.02 19.34 -7.96
CA PHE A 361 13.00 18.82 -6.60
C PHE A 361 14.38 18.89 -5.97
N ASN A 362 14.45 19.35 -4.73
CA ASN A 362 15.64 19.24 -3.90
C ASN A 362 15.24 18.86 -2.47
N GLY A 363 15.57 17.64 -2.07
CA GLY A 363 15.14 17.12 -0.77
C GLY A 363 15.45 15.64 -0.60
N ILE A 364 14.71 14.99 0.29
CA ILE A 364 14.85 13.56 0.56
C ILE A 364 13.63 12.84 -0.03
N LEU A 365 13.86 11.82 -0.87
CA LEU A 365 12.82 10.93 -1.35
C LEU A 365 12.97 9.54 -0.74
N SER A 366 11.83 8.88 -0.52
CA SER A 366 11.81 7.49 -0.09
C SER A 366 11.87 6.56 -1.31
N PHE A 367 12.85 5.65 -1.33
CA PHE A 367 12.92 4.55 -2.28
C PHE A 367 12.04 3.40 -1.79
N ALA A 368 10.79 3.36 -2.28
CA ALA A 368 9.80 2.33 -1.94
C ALA A 368 9.52 2.12 -0.44
N GLY A 369 9.79 3.13 0.41
CA GLY A 369 9.66 2.99 1.87
C GLY A 369 10.81 2.24 2.55
N ALA A 370 11.79 1.72 1.80
CA ALA A 370 12.90 0.94 2.33
C ALA A 370 14.10 1.80 2.76
N TYR A 371 14.31 2.93 2.07
CA TYR A 371 15.46 3.80 2.28
C TYR A 371 15.13 5.23 1.92
N ASN A 372 15.72 6.22 2.60
CA ASN A 372 15.54 7.63 2.30
C ASN A 372 16.85 8.21 1.73
N GLY A 373 16.78 8.75 0.51
CA GLY A 373 17.95 9.31 -0.17
C GLY A 373 17.81 10.77 -0.56
N GLY A 374 18.91 11.52 -0.50
CA GLY A 374 19.00 12.90 -0.98
C GLY A 374 18.94 13.01 -2.51
N ILE A 375 18.03 13.82 -3.04
CA ILE A 375 17.77 13.97 -4.48
C ILE A 375 17.82 15.45 -4.87
N GLU A 376 18.45 15.72 -6.02
CA GLU A 376 18.40 16.98 -6.76
C GLU A 376 17.97 16.67 -8.19
N LEU A 377 16.76 17.07 -8.59
CA LEU A 377 16.13 16.56 -9.80
C LEU A 377 15.47 17.68 -10.61
N CYS A 378 15.65 17.61 -11.92
CA CYS A 378 14.93 18.41 -12.91
C CYS A 378 14.28 17.50 -13.93
N GLY A 379 13.07 17.79 -14.41
CA GLY A 379 12.51 17.01 -15.51
C GLY A 379 11.30 17.61 -16.20
N VAL A 380 11.02 17.09 -17.39
CA VAL A 380 9.74 17.21 -18.09
C VAL A 380 9.08 15.85 -18.04
N ILE A 381 7.92 15.75 -17.37
CA ILE A 381 7.22 14.48 -17.11
C ILE A 381 5.81 14.50 -17.70
N ALA A 382 5.39 13.36 -18.23
CA ALA A 382 4.05 13.13 -18.77
C ALA A 382 3.05 12.77 -17.66
N CYS A 383 1.85 13.32 -17.72
CA CYS A 383 0.80 13.21 -16.71
C CYS A 383 -0.53 12.89 -17.40
N MET A 384 -1.34 12.01 -16.80
CA MET A 384 -2.64 11.64 -17.36
C MET A 384 -3.68 12.78 -17.24
N THR A 385 -3.46 13.70 -16.29
CA THR A 385 -4.24 14.92 -16.06
C THR A 385 -3.28 16.07 -15.70
N GLU A 386 -3.79 17.30 -15.55
CA GLU A 386 -2.99 18.44 -15.07
C GLU A 386 -2.54 18.31 -13.59
N ASN A 387 -2.99 17.27 -12.88
CA ASN A 387 -2.58 17.04 -11.49
C ASN A 387 -1.30 16.19 -11.42
N LEU A 388 -0.38 16.57 -10.52
CA LEU A 388 0.90 15.89 -10.33
C LEU A 388 0.78 14.44 -9.88
N ASP A 389 -0.27 14.08 -9.15
CA ASP A 389 -0.53 12.70 -8.69
C ASP A 389 -0.80 11.73 -9.85
N SER A 390 -1.01 12.25 -11.06
CA SER A 390 -1.19 11.50 -12.29
C SER A 390 0.10 11.28 -13.08
N CYS A 391 1.20 11.98 -12.74
CA CYS A 391 2.47 11.93 -13.49
C CYS A 391 3.32 10.68 -13.21
N SER A 392 2.99 9.92 -12.17
CA SER A 392 3.61 8.62 -11.86
C SER A 392 2.77 7.44 -12.38
N LYS A 393 1.85 7.66 -13.31
CA LYS A 393 0.87 6.66 -13.79
C LYS A 393 0.84 6.59 -15.31
N ARG A 394 0.37 5.45 -15.83
CA ARG A 394 0.07 5.23 -17.25
C ARG A 394 -1.42 4.95 -17.44
N PHE A 395 -1.95 5.29 -18.60
CA PHE A 395 -3.28 4.83 -18.99
C PHE A 395 -3.33 3.29 -19.00
N PRO A 396 -4.40 2.66 -18.46
CA PRO A 396 -4.50 1.20 -18.38
C PRO A 396 -4.56 0.48 -19.73
N ASN A 397 -5.02 1.16 -20.78
CA ASN A 397 -5.13 0.62 -22.13
C ASN A 397 -4.44 1.56 -23.11
N TYR A 398 -3.31 1.13 -23.68
CA TYR A 398 -2.52 1.96 -24.58
C TYR A 398 -3.23 2.25 -25.91
N ASP A 399 -4.11 1.35 -26.38
CA ASP A 399 -4.83 1.55 -27.65
C ASP A 399 -5.77 2.77 -27.63
N GLU A 400 -6.17 3.21 -26.44
CA GLU A 400 -7.06 4.36 -26.26
C GLU A 400 -6.28 5.69 -26.14
N VAL A 401 -4.95 5.65 -26.10
CA VAL A 401 -4.10 6.82 -25.87
C VAL A 401 -3.77 7.53 -27.17
N SER A 402 -4.04 8.83 -27.22
CA SER A 402 -3.56 9.73 -28.27
C SER A 402 -2.36 10.54 -27.79
N TRP A 403 -1.49 10.89 -28.73
CA TRP A 403 -0.25 11.65 -28.47
C TRP A 403 -0.27 12.95 -29.29
N PRO A 404 -1.04 13.95 -28.86
CA PRO A 404 -1.18 15.22 -29.57
C PRO A 404 0.11 16.05 -29.53
N ALA A 405 0.96 15.89 -28.51
CA ALA A 405 2.21 16.63 -28.37
C ALA A 405 3.37 15.92 -29.08
N THR A 406 4.03 16.61 -30.01
CA THR A 406 5.37 16.26 -30.50
C THR A 406 6.37 17.25 -29.94
N ILE A 407 7.23 16.80 -29.04
CA ILE A 407 8.28 17.63 -28.46
C ILE A 407 9.43 17.69 -29.44
N ARG A 408 9.68 18.87 -30.02
CA ARG A 408 10.73 19.11 -31.01
C ARG A 408 12.09 19.29 -30.37
N ARG A 409 12.13 19.96 -29.22
CA ARG A 409 13.36 20.26 -28.48
C ARG A 409 13.07 20.35 -26.99
N ILE A 410 13.97 19.82 -26.18
CA ILE A 410 14.06 20.10 -24.75
C ILE A 410 15.51 20.47 -24.47
N ARG A 411 15.73 21.47 -23.63
CA ARG A 411 17.01 21.70 -22.98
C ARG A 411 16.77 22.00 -21.52
N ILE A 412 17.34 21.19 -20.65
CA ILE A 412 17.33 21.39 -19.20
C ILE A 412 18.74 21.77 -18.78
N LYS A 413 18.87 22.85 -18.01
CA LYS A 413 20.12 23.25 -17.35
C LYS A 413 19.92 23.33 -15.86
N ALA A 414 20.85 22.74 -15.10
CA ALA A 414 20.88 22.85 -13.66
C ALA A 414 22.32 22.87 -13.15
N GLN A 415 22.55 23.60 -12.05
CA GLN A 415 23.84 23.72 -11.41
C GLN A 415 23.86 22.86 -10.16
N PHE A 416 24.93 22.08 -9.99
CA PHE A 416 25.15 21.20 -8.86
C PHE A 416 26.49 21.55 -8.22
N ASP A 417 26.59 21.42 -6.90
CA ASP A 417 27.89 21.60 -6.23
C ASP A 417 28.88 20.52 -6.69
N ILE A 418 30.14 20.92 -6.85
CA ILE A 418 31.23 19.96 -7.07
C ILE A 418 31.53 19.31 -5.72
N ASP A 419 30.86 18.21 -5.46
CA ASP A 419 31.04 17.39 -4.25
C ASP A 419 31.18 15.93 -4.65
N ASP A 420 32.13 15.26 -4.02
CA ASP A 420 32.42 13.85 -4.20
C ASP A 420 31.27 12.94 -3.70
N ASN A 421 30.36 13.49 -2.91
CA ASN A 421 29.10 12.89 -2.45
C ASN A 421 27.89 13.22 -3.33
N LYS A 422 28.09 13.95 -4.44
CA LYS A 422 27.05 14.20 -5.42
C LYS A 422 27.32 13.46 -6.73
N PHE A 423 26.25 13.03 -7.40
CA PHE A 423 26.35 12.37 -8.70
C PHE A 423 25.11 12.64 -9.55
N GLN A 424 25.31 12.97 -10.83
CA GLN A 424 24.23 13.29 -11.74
C GLN A 424 24.36 12.50 -13.05
N PHE A 425 23.21 12.07 -13.57
CA PHE A 425 23.12 11.38 -14.85
C PHE A 425 21.88 11.82 -15.63
N PRO A 426 21.88 11.73 -16.98
CA PRO A 426 20.70 12.00 -17.77
C PRO A 426 19.62 10.96 -17.44
N ASN A 427 18.34 11.32 -17.55
CA ASN A 427 17.25 10.39 -17.26
C ASN A 427 16.09 10.60 -18.25
N SER A 428 15.68 9.57 -18.96
CA SER A 428 14.68 9.66 -20.02
C SER A 428 13.92 8.36 -20.20
N LEU A 429 12.63 8.47 -20.55
CA LEU A 429 11.76 7.32 -20.74
C LEU A 429 10.80 7.58 -21.89
N LEU A 430 10.67 6.59 -22.77
CA LEU A 430 9.64 6.51 -23.79
C LEU A 430 8.45 5.66 -23.31
N SER A 431 7.32 5.74 -23.99
CA SER A 431 6.09 5.02 -23.63
C SER A 431 6.22 3.49 -23.64
N ASN A 432 7.21 2.95 -24.35
CA ASN A 432 7.57 1.53 -24.34
C ASN A 432 8.47 1.12 -23.14
N ILE A 433 8.69 2.02 -22.19
CA ILE A 433 9.51 1.79 -20.98
C ILE A 433 11.01 1.62 -21.29
N LYS A 434 11.45 2.13 -22.45
CA LYS A 434 12.87 2.19 -22.82
C LYS A 434 13.41 3.61 -22.73
N PRO A 435 14.70 3.79 -22.40
CA PRO A 435 15.35 5.09 -22.47
C PRO A 435 15.50 5.60 -23.91
N LEU A 436 15.82 6.88 -24.05
CA LEU A 436 16.13 7.45 -25.36
C LEU A 436 17.43 6.86 -25.94
N PRO A 437 17.49 6.65 -27.27
CA PRO A 437 18.74 6.34 -27.96
C PRO A 437 19.78 7.44 -27.79
N VAL A 438 21.07 7.08 -27.79
CA VAL A 438 22.19 8.02 -27.60
C VAL A 438 22.27 9.08 -28.70
N GLU A 439 21.81 8.75 -29.90
CA GLU A 439 21.73 9.67 -31.03
C GLU A 439 20.67 10.76 -30.84
N ASP A 440 19.69 10.56 -29.95
CA ASP A 440 18.55 11.46 -29.78
C ASP A 440 18.77 12.54 -28.72
N PHE A 441 19.87 12.49 -27.96
CA PHE A 441 20.18 13.47 -26.92
C PHE A 441 21.66 13.87 -26.85
N ASP A 442 21.92 15.02 -26.23
CA ASP A 442 23.24 15.45 -25.79
C ASP A 442 23.26 15.61 -24.27
N TRP A 443 24.32 15.11 -23.65
CA TRP A 443 24.60 15.27 -22.23
C TRP A 443 25.95 15.94 -22.09
N THR A 444 25.94 17.22 -21.68
CA THR A 444 27.16 18.01 -21.55
C THR A 444 27.27 18.62 -20.17
N ASN A 445 28.49 19.02 -19.81
CA ASN A 445 28.75 19.75 -18.59
C ASN A 445 29.66 20.94 -18.84
N ARG A 446 29.59 21.90 -17.94
CA ARG A 446 30.53 23.01 -17.83
C ARG A 446 30.89 23.19 -16.37
N THR A 447 32.16 22.99 -16.07
CA THR A 447 32.73 23.27 -14.75
C THR A 447 32.84 24.78 -14.55
N LEU A 448 32.28 25.29 -13.46
CA LEU A 448 32.43 26.66 -12.99
C LEU A 448 33.43 26.66 -11.81
N SER A 449 33.46 27.68 -10.96
CA SER A 449 34.39 27.73 -9.82
C SER A 449 34.14 26.61 -8.81
N THR A 450 32.93 26.55 -8.24
CA THR A 450 32.53 25.60 -7.18
C THR A 450 31.38 24.70 -7.58
N THR A 451 30.79 24.91 -8.76
CA THR A 451 29.63 24.19 -9.27
C THR A 451 29.89 23.60 -10.64
N ILE A 452 29.16 22.54 -10.98
CA ILE A 452 29.09 21.96 -12.31
C ILE A 452 27.69 22.22 -12.89
N GLU A 453 27.64 22.92 -14.02
CA GLU A 453 26.40 23.07 -14.78
C GLU A 453 26.23 21.83 -15.68
N ARG A 454 25.14 21.09 -15.50
CA ARG A 454 24.73 20.01 -16.40
C ARG A 454 23.70 20.54 -17.39
N THR A 455 23.89 20.20 -18.67
CA THR A 455 22.92 20.48 -19.73
C THR A 455 22.48 19.17 -20.37
N TYR A 456 21.19 18.89 -20.32
CA TYR A 456 20.58 17.74 -21.00
C TYR A 456 19.68 18.24 -22.12
N THR A 457 20.02 17.89 -23.37
CA THR A 457 19.33 18.40 -24.57
C THR A 457 18.76 17.26 -25.40
N LEU A 458 17.48 17.35 -25.75
CA LEU A 458 16.84 16.50 -26.76
C LEU A 458 17.17 17.08 -28.15
N LYS A 459 17.80 16.27 -28.99
CA LYS A 459 18.19 16.64 -30.37
C LYS A 459 17.13 16.24 -31.40
N THR A 460 16.52 15.08 -31.20
CA THR A 460 15.57 14.51 -32.15
C THR A 460 14.15 14.64 -31.62
N PRO A 461 13.18 15.11 -32.44
CA PRO A 461 11.79 15.21 -32.02
C PRO A 461 11.21 13.86 -31.53
N GLN A 462 10.46 13.91 -30.43
CA GLN A 462 9.80 12.74 -29.81
C GLN A 462 8.31 13.01 -29.59
N ASN A 463 7.48 12.04 -29.90
CA ASN A 463 6.02 12.08 -29.71
C ASN A 463 5.51 10.97 -28.78
N ARG A 464 6.40 10.26 -28.08
CA ARG A 464 6.14 9.17 -27.12
C ARG A 464 6.93 9.33 -25.82
N LEU A 465 7.34 10.56 -25.52
CA LEU A 465 8.21 10.85 -24.37
C LEU A 465 7.37 10.81 -23.09
N MET A 466 7.76 9.98 -22.13
CA MET A 466 7.15 9.94 -20.80
C MET A 466 7.94 10.80 -19.81
N THR A 467 9.27 10.82 -19.92
CA THR A 467 10.14 11.53 -18.99
C THR A 467 11.41 11.99 -19.69
N PHE A 468 11.89 13.18 -19.36
CA PHE A 468 13.19 13.71 -19.78
C PHE A 468 13.73 14.65 -18.71
N GLY A 469 14.84 14.32 -18.07
CA GLY A 469 15.30 15.01 -16.88
C GLY A 469 16.77 14.78 -16.52
N ILE A 470 17.24 15.57 -15.57
CA ILE A 470 18.53 15.42 -14.93
C ILE A 470 18.26 14.82 -13.56
N PHE A 471 18.84 13.65 -13.30
CA PHE A 471 18.69 12.96 -12.03
C PHE A 471 19.97 13.10 -11.21
N GLY A 472 19.88 13.72 -10.03
CA GLY A 472 20.99 13.93 -9.11
C GLY A 472 20.79 13.21 -7.78
N ARG A 473 21.84 12.54 -7.31
CA ARG A 473 21.96 11.98 -5.96
C ARG A 473 22.87 12.86 -5.12
N ASP A 474 22.47 13.05 -3.88
CA ASP A 474 23.28 13.64 -2.82
C ASP A 474 23.36 12.64 -1.66
N PHE A 475 24.46 11.90 -1.62
CA PHE A 475 24.68 10.83 -0.64
C PHE A 475 24.90 11.36 0.78
N SER A 476 25.19 12.65 0.94
CA SER A 476 25.39 13.25 2.27
C SER A 476 24.09 13.37 3.06
N ARG A 477 22.95 13.40 2.37
CA ARG A 477 21.60 13.48 2.95
C ARG A 477 20.91 12.12 3.04
N ASP A 478 21.62 11.04 2.72
CA ASP A 478 21.10 9.70 2.88
C ASP A 478 20.98 9.35 4.36
N SER A 479 19.81 8.86 4.76
CA SER A 479 19.60 8.36 6.13
C SER A 479 19.06 6.95 6.06
N PRO A 480 19.62 5.99 6.81
CA PRO A 480 18.87 4.78 7.12
C PRO A 480 17.60 5.20 7.87
N ILE A 481 16.47 4.57 7.56
CA ILE A 481 15.34 4.58 8.50
C ILE A 481 15.86 3.83 9.73
N SER A 482 15.80 4.45 10.91
CA SER A 482 16.29 3.86 12.16
C SER A 482 15.81 2.41 12.30
N PRO A 483 16.68 1.46 12.70
CA PRO A 483 16.23 0.12 13.02
C PRO A 483 15.23 0.23 14.17
N VAL A 484 14.05 -0.36 14.00
CA VAL A 484 13.12 -0.61 15.09
C VAL A 484 13.91 -1.36 16.17
N GLU A 485 14.04 -0.77 17.36
CA GLU A 485 14.75 -1.36 18.50
C GLU A 485 14.26 -2.79 18.75
N GLU A 486 15.22 -3.71 18.85
CA GLU A 486 14.98 -5.11 19.16
C GLU A 486 14.38 -5.28 20.57
N ASN A 487 13.27 -6.00 20.64
CA ASN A 487 12.99 -6.87 21.77
C ASN A 487 12.24 -8.13 21.30
N SER A 488 12.92 -9.28 21.34
CA SER A 488 12.35 -10.61 21.61
C SER A 488 11.19 -11.12 20.71
N TYR A 489 11.42 -11.36 19.40
CA TYR A 489 10.42 -12.00 18.54
C TYR A 489 10.96 -13.04 17.53
N THR A 490 12.10 -13.71 17.78
CA THR A 490 12.75 -14.59 16.78
C THR A 490 12.04 -15.92 16.46
N LEU A 491 11.01 -16.36 17.23
CA LEU A 491 10.19 -17.54 16.86
C LEU A 491 8.88 -17.16 16.16
N THR A 492 8.28 -16.04 16.56
CA THR A 492 7.16 -15.39 15.86
C THR A 492 7.57 -14.97 14.47
N ILE A 493 8.85 -14.63 14.31
CA ILE A 493 9.51 -14.32 13.06
C ILE A 493 9.93 -15.61 12.32
N THR A 494 9.28 -16.79 12.45
CA THR A 494 9.42 -17.89 11.44
C THR A 494 8.06 -18.38 10.86
N LEU A 495 6.95 -17.88 11.42
CA LEU A 495 5.58 -18.28 11.05
C LEU A 495 4.83 -17.26 10.19
N ILE A 496 5.01 -15.96 10.44
CA ILE A 496 4.20 -14.93 9.73
C ILE A 496 4.60 -14.80 8.26
N LEU A 497 5.71 -15.39 7.81
CA LEU A 497 5.99 -15.39 6.38
C LEU A 497 5.51 -16.57 5.58
N ILE A 498 5.59 -17.77 6.15
CA ILE A 498 4.95 -18.90 5.51
C ILE A 498 3.46 -18.51 5.31
N LEU A 499 2.92 -17.66 6.19
CA LEU A 499 1.76 -16.81 5.92
C LEU A 499 1.96 -15.82 4.74
N ILE A 500 2.85 -14.81 4.81
CA ILE A 500 2.97 -13.75 3.78
C ILE A 500 3.22 -14.26 2.35
N ALA A 501 3.97 -15.34 2.12
CA ALA A 501 4.10 -15.94 0.80
C ALA A 501 2.89 -16.75 0.35
N SER A 502 2.09 -17.30 1.27
CA SER A 502 0.77 -17.85 0.92
C SER A 502 -0.17 -16.73 0.47
N ILE A 503 -0.06 -15.55 1.09
CA ILE A 503 -0.90 -14.38 0.86
C ILE A 503 -0.61 -13.70 -0.47
N ILE A 504 0.67 -13.57 -0.84
CA ILE A 504 1.08 -12.88 -2.08
C ILE A 504 0.84 -13.76 -3.33
N TYR A 505 0.63 -15.07 -3.18
CA TYR A 505 0.14 -15.90 -4.30
C TYR A 505 -1.37 -15.81 -4.53
N ALA A 506 -2.12 -15.23 -3.59
CA ALA A 506 -3.58 -15.13 -3.67
C ALA A 506 -4.08 -13.82 -4.31
N LYS A 507 -3.22 -12.86 -4.66
CA LYS A 507 -3.60 -11.71 -5.53
C LYS A 507 -3.43 -12.05 -7.00
N ALA A 508 -4.00 -13.19 -7.40
CA ALA A 508 -4.38 -13.51 -8.76
C ALA A 508 -5.89 -13.28 -8.84
N VAL A 509 -6.32 -12.07 -9.26
CA VAL A 509 -7.75 -11.69 -9.37
C VAL A 509 -8.42 -11.66 -7.97
N VAL A 510 -9.09 -10.57 -7.58
CA VAL A 510 -10.10 -10.74 -6.53
C VAL A 510 -11.21 -11.53 -7.19
N THR A 511 -11.21 -12.85 -6.99
CA THR A 511 -12.34 -13.70 -7.35
C THR A 511 -13.56 -13.18 -6.58
N GLU A 512 -14.70 -13.08 -7.26
CA GLU A 512 -15.96 -12.75 -6.60
C GLU A 512 -16.16 -13.67 -5.39
N TYR A 513 -16.46 -13.10 -4.21
CA TYR A 513 -16.72 -13.87 -2.99
C TYR A 513 -18.05 -13.47 -2.37
N THR A 514 -18.67 -14.41 -1.67
CA THR A 514 -19.96 -14.17 -1.01
C THR A 514 -19.74 -13.99 0.49
N ALA A 515 -20.28 -12.91 1.05
CA ALA A 515 -20.24 -12.65 2.48
C ALA A 515 -21.65 -12.67 3.09
N ALA A 516 -21.72 -13.15 4.33
CA ALA A 516 -22.90 -13.04 5.18
C ALA A 516 -22.55 -12.24 6.44
N VAL A 517 -23.36 -11.24 6.77
CA VAL A 517 -23.27 -10.51 8.05
C VAL A 517 -24.57 -10.72 8.81
N ILE A 518 -24.45 -11.02 10.09
CA ILE A 518 -25.59 -11.40 10.92
C ILE A 518 -25.99 -10.22 11.79
N GLU A 519 -27.26 -9.83 11.71
CA GLU A 519 -27.90 -9.10 12.79
C GLU A 519 -28.47 -10.12 13.77
N TYR A 520 -28.02 -10.14 15.02
CA TYR A 520 -28.38 -11.20 15.96
C TYR A 520 -29.13 -10.67 17.19
N TYR A 521 -30.33 -11.20 17.42
CA TYR A 521 -31.16 -10.94 18.60
C TYR A 521 -30.93 -12.02 19.66
N PRO A 522 -30.22 -11.71 20.77
CA PRO A 522 -29.88 -12.71 21.79
C PRO A 522 -31.07 -13.18 22.61
N ASP A 523 -30.92 -14.30 23.32
CA ASP A 523 -31.93 -14.75 24.29
C ASP A 523 -32.20 -13.67 25.35
N GLN A 524 -33.47 -13.36 25.57
CA GLN A 524 -33.92 -12.27 26.43
C GLN A 524 -34.13 -12.69 27.89
N ASN A 525 -34.07 -13.98 28.21
CA ASN A 525 -34.24 -14.47 29.56
C ASN A 525 -33.01 -14.15 30.42
N LYS A 526 -33.15 -13.19 31.32
CA LYS A 526 -32.08 -12.73 32.23
C LYS A 526 -31.78 -13.70 33.38
N LEU A 527 -32.63 -14.70 33.61
CA LEU A 527 -32.53 -15.66 34.72
C LEU A 527 -31.79 -16.95 34.35
N LEU A 528 -31.36 -17.10 33.10
CA LEU A 528 -30.58 -18.26 32.68
C LEU A 528 -29.20 -18.27 33.35
N GLU A 529 -28.82 -19.44 33.83
CA GLU A 529 -27.46 -19.74 34.26
C GLU A 529 -26.46 -19.49 33.12
N PRO A 530 -25.19 -19.13 33.43
CA PRO A 530 -24.21 -18.74 32.42
C PRO A 530 -24.02 -19.74 31.27
N GLU A 531 -23.85 -21.01 31.60
CA GLU A 531 -23.64 -22.07 30.61
C GLU A 531 -24.87 -22.27 29.71
N GLU A 532 -26.08 -22.20 30.28
CA GLU A 532 -27.32 -22.35 29.51
C GLU A 532 -27.52 -21.16 28.56
N ARG A 533 -27.26 -19.93 29.03
CA ARG A 533 -27.33 -18.72 28.20
C ARG A 533 -26.38 -18.83 27.01
N LEU A 534 -25.12 -19.16 27.27
CA LEU A 534 -24.10 -19.32 26.24
C LEU A 534 -24.50 -20.39 25.23
N ARG A 535 -24.98 -21.55 25.71
CA ARG A 535 -25.47 -22.64 24.87
C ARG A 535 -26.62 -22.20 23.96
N ARG A 536 -27.62 -21.49 24.49
CA ARG A 536 -28.77 -21.02 23.70
C ARG A 536 -28.39 -19.98 22.64
N ASN A 537 -27.50 -19.06 22.97
CA ASN A 537 -27.02 -18.09 21.98
C ASN A 537 -26.23 -18.78 20.85
N VAL A 538 -25.39 -19.77 21.21
CA VAL A 538 -24.67 -20.61 20.24
C VAL A 538 -25.62 -21.44 19.38
N ASP A 539 -26.68 -22.00 19.97
CA ASP A 539 -27.73 -22.69 19.20
C ASP A 539 -28.40 -21.74 18.19
N GLY A 540 -28.64 -20.48 18.59
CA GLY A 540 -29.18 -19.46 17.70
C GLY A 540 -28.22 -19.09 16.56
N TYR A 541 -26.92 -18.98 16.83
CA TYR A 541 -25.89 -18.77 15.81
C TYR A 541 -25.88 -19.93 14.79
N LEU A 542 -25.90 -21.17 15.27
CA LEU A 542 -25.91 -22.35 14.43
C LEU A 542 -27.20 -22.44 13.60
N LYS A 543 -28.36 -22.14 14.20
CA LYS A 543 -29.64 -22.12 13.49
C LYS A 543 -29.63 -21.16 12.31
N ILE A 544 -29.21 -19.91 12.51
CA ILE A 544 -29.17 -18.93 11.42
C ILE A 544 -28.09 -19.27 10.39
N PHE A 545 -26.97 -19.83 10.84
CA PHE A 545 -25.94 -20.34 9.94
C PHE A 545 -26.48 -21.46 9.03
N ASP A 546 -27.19 -22.45 9.59
CA ASP A 546 -27.81 -23.54 8.84
C ASP A 546 -28.91 -23.06 7.88
N GLU A 547 -29.62 -21.97 8.21
CA GLU A 547 -30.55 -21.30 7.29
C GLU A 547 -29.83 -20.70 6.08
N ILE A 548 -28.71 -19.99 6.30
CA ILE A 548 -27.88 -19.43 5.22
C ILE A 548 -27.31 -20.55 4.35
N GLN A 549 -26.83 -21.63 4.98
CA GLN A 549 -26.29 -22.79 4.27
C GLN A 549 -27.36 -23.58 3.50
N ARG A 550 -28.66 -23.32 3.69
CA ARG A 550 -29.73 -23.85 2.83
C ARG A 550 -30.14 -22.88 1.71
N GLY A 551 -29.72 -21.62 1.77
CA GLY A 551 -29.99 -20.60 0.76
C GLY A 551 -29.23 -20.82 -0.55
N GLN A 552 -29.57 -20.01 -1.58
CA GLN A 552 -28.94 -20.09 -2.91
C GLN A 552 -27.49 -19.62 -2.91
N LEU A 553 -27.19 -18.56 -2.17
CA LEU A 553 -25.84 -18.01 -2.04
C LEU A 553 -25.13 -18.66 -0.85
N LYS A 554 -24.06 -19.41 -1.11
CA LYS A 554 -23.20 -19.99 -0.06
C LYS A 554 -22.11 -18.99 0.30
N PRO A 555 -22.06 -18.49 1.54
CA PRO A 555 -21.04 -17.52 1.92
C PRO A 555 -19.67 -18.19 2.09
N ASP A 556 -18.65 -17.51 1.57
CA ASP A 556 -17.26 -17.79 1.87
C ASP A 556 -16.91 -17.35 3.30
N ILE A 557 -17.56 -16.29 3.80
CA ILE A 557 -17.36 -15.76 5.15
C ILE A 557 -18.67 -15.34 5.81
N VAL A 558 -18.83 -15.66 7.10
CA VAL A 558 -19.92 -15.18 7.95
C VAL A 558 -19.39 -14.40 9.16
N VAL A 559 -20.02 -13.27 9.50
CA VAL A 559 -19.63 -12.41 10.62
C VAL A 559 -20.78 -12.30 11.64
N PHE A 560 -20.48 -12.58 12.90
CA PHE A 560 -21.40 -12.44 14.03
C PHE A 560 -21.12 -11.18 14.87
N PRO A 561 -22.13 -10.63 15.56
CA PRO A 561 -21.99 -9.38 16.29
C PRO A 561 -21.24 -9.44 17.62
N GLU A 562 -20.78 -8.28 18.05
CA GLU A 562 -20.17 -8.04 19.36
C GLU A 562 -21.12 -8.34 20.53
N SER A 563 -20.58 -8.91 21.62
CA SER A 563 -21.22 -9.06 22.94
C SER A 563 -22.57 -9.80 22.95
N THR A 564 -22.89 -10.57 21.92
CA THR A 564 -24.19 -11.25 21.83
C THR A 564 -24.23 -12.65 22.44
N LEU A 565 -23.08 -13.31 22.61
CA LEU A 565 -23.00 -14.61 23.29
C LEU A 565 -23.32 -14.52 24.79
N THR A 566 -23.01 -13.38 25.40
CA THR A 566 -23.19 -13.10 26.83
C THR A 566 -24.32 -12.10 27.09
N ALA A 567 -24.97 -11.60 26.03
CA ALA A 567 -26.00 -10.58 26.14
C ALA A 567 -27.10 -10.94 27.15
N ASN A 568 -27.59 -9.93 27.85
CA ASN A 568 -28.57 -10.03 28.94
C ASN A 568 -28.08 -10.77 30.20
N ALA A 569 -26.81 -11.18 30.28
CA ALA A 569 -26.19 -11.58 31.54
C ALA A 569 -26.10 -10.39 32.50
N VAL A 570 -26.26 -10.66 33.80
CA VAL A 570 -26.01 -9.68 34.86
C VAL A 570 -24.59 -9.91 35.32
N ILE A 571 -23.67 -9.06 34.87
CA ILE A 571 -22.25 -9.18 35.19
C ILE A 571 -21.83 -7.90 35.92
N ARG A 572 -21.44 -8.06 37.19
CA ARG A 572 -21.09 -6.98 38.12
C ARG A 572 -19.63 -7.05 38.56
N ASN A 573 -19.06 -8.25 38.52
CA ASN A 573 -17.70 -8.53 38.97
C ASN A 573 -17.06 -9.61 38.08
N ARG A 574 -15.77 -9.84 38.30
CA ARG A 574 -14.97 -10.78 37.52
C ARG A 574 -15.41 -12.23 37.67
N THR A 575 -15.89 -12.64 38.85
CA THR A 575 -16.39 -14.00 39.10
C THR A 575 -17.62 -14.32 38.24
N GLU A 576 -18.49 -13.33 38.02
CA GLU A 576 -19.68 -13.47 37.16
C GLU A 576 -19.34 -13.44 35.66
N GLU A 577 -18.23 -12.80 35.27
CA GLU A 577 -17.74 -12.80 33.88
C GLU A 577 -17.05 -14.13 33.54
N PHE A 578 -16.32 -14.71 34.49
CA PHE A 578 -15.45 -15.88 34.28
C PHE A 578 -16.11 -17.05 33.51
N PRO A 579 -17.37 -17.47 33.79
CA PRO A 579 -18.03 -18.56 33.07
C PRO A 579 -18.26 -18.29 31.57
N TYR A 580 -18.31 -17.01 31.18
CA TYR A 580 -18.46 -16.60 29.80
C TYR A 580 -17.13 -16.42 29.07
N THR A 581 -16.03 -16.37 29.84
CA THR A 581 -14.70 -16.23 29.28
C THR A 581 -14.20 -17.56 28.73
N VAL A 582 -13.48 -17.48 27.63
CA VAL A 582 -12.76 -18.61 27.06
C VAL A 582 -11.29 -18.25 26.88
N GLU A 583 -10.43 -19.20 27.15
CA GLU A 583 -9.01 -19.06 26.84
C GLU A 583 -8.81 -19.39 25.36
N ILE A 584 -8.30 -18.43 24.60
CA ILE A 584 -8.00 -18.63 23.18
C ILE A 584 -6.51 -18.97 23.07
N THR A 585 -6.22 -20.27 23.00
CA THR A 585 -4.86 -20.77 22.78
C THR A 585 -4.44 -20.51 21.33
N ASN A 586 -3.19 -20.07 21.12
CA ASN A 586 -2.58 -19.92 19.79
C ASN A 586 -2.25 -21.30 19.19
N SER A 587 -3.26 -22.14 18.96
CA SER A 587 -3.13 -23.46 18.34
C SER A 587 -3.60 -23.39 16.89
N THR A 588 -2.83 -23.97 15.97
CA THR A 588 -3.22 -24.17 14.58
C THR A 588 -4.17 -25.35 14.41
N ALA A 589 -4.46 -26.09 15.48
CA ALA A 589 -5.39 -27.21 15.43
C ALA A 589 -6.84 -26.71 15.31
N SER A 590 -7.64 -27.46 14.54
CA SER A 590 -9.08 -27.22 14.48
C SER A 590 -9.69 -27.38 15.87
N LEU A 591 -10.52 -26.41 16.27
CA LEU A 591 -11.28 -26.51 17.51
C LEU A 591 -12.41 -27.57 17.40
N CYS A 592 -12.73 -28.06 16.20
CA CYS A 592 -13.72 -29.10 16.01
C CYS A 592 -13.25 -30.49 16.51
N THR A 593 -11.94 -30.75 16.45
CA THR A 593 -11.33 -32.01 16.89
C THR A 593 -10.79 -31.95 18.31
N ALA A 594 -10.95 -30.83 19.01
CA ALA A 594 -10.44 -30.67 20.37
C ALA A 594 -11.24 -31.51 21.38
N GLU A 595 -10.53 -32.22 22.26
CA GLU A 595 -11.12 -33.03 23.34
C GLU A 595 -11.91 -32.19 24.35
N ASN A 596 -11.60 -30.89 24.46
CA ASN A 596 -12.31 -29.94 25.32
C ASN A 596 -13.57 -29.41 24.62
N SER A 597 -14.74 -29.91 25.03
CA SER A 597 -16.06 -29.52 24.50
C SER A 597 -16.49 -28.11 24.93
N THR A 598 -15.86 -27.08 24.37
CA THR A 598 -16.31 -25.69 24.54
C THR A 598 -17.42 -25.36 23.55
N PHE A 599 -18.14 -24.25 23.78
CA PHE A 599 -19.11 -23.76 22.79
C PHE A 599 -18.46 -23.43 21.43
N LEU A 600 -17.16 -23.08 21.42
CA LEU A 600 -16.39 -22.83 20.21
C LEU A 600 -16.22 -24.07 19.35
N THR A 601 -16.08 -25.26 19.94
CA THR A 601 -15.99 -26.53 19.19
C THR A 601 -17.18 -26.70 18.25
N ARG A 602 -18.39 -26.35 18.71
CA ARG A 602 -19.61 -26.49 17.89
C ARG A 602 -19.62 -25.52 16.70
N LEU A 603 -19.21 -24.27 16.93
CA LEU A 603 -19.10 -23.24 15.89
C LEU A 603 -17.98 -23.57 14.89
N ALA A 604 -16.83 -24.04 15.38
CA ALA A 604 -15.72 -24.52 14.57
C ALA A 604 -16.09 -25.72 13.71
N CYS A 605 -16.82 -26.70 14.26
CA CYS A 605 -17.33 -27.81 13.46
C CYS A 605 -18.32 -27.36 12.40
N ALA A 606 -19.15 -26.34 12.67
CA ALA A 606 -20.04 -25.78 11.66
C ALA A 606 -19.26 -25.10 10.53
N ALA A 607 -18.28 -24.26 10.85
CA ALA A 607 -17.36 -23.66 9.88
C ALA A 607 -16.65 -24.73 9.03
N GLN A 608 -16.17 -25.81 9.67
CA GLN A 608 -15.48 -26.91 9.01
C GLN A 608 -16.37 -27.70 8.05
N ARG A 609 -17.60 -28.05 8.48
CA ARG A 609 -18.55 -28.82 7.67
C ARG A 609 -19.01 -28.03 6.45
N SER A 610 -19.27 -26.74 6.62
CA SER A 610 -19.76 -25.86 5.54
C SER A 610 -18.64 -25.24 4.72
N LYS A 611 -17.37 -25.43 5.11
CA LYS A 611 -16.20 -24.80 4.49
C LYS A 611 -16.37 -23.29 4.39
N THR A 612 -16.77 -22.63 5.47
CA THR A 612 -17.02 -21.17 5.53
C THR A 612 -16.18 -20.55 6.63
N TYR A 613 -15.52 -19.42 6.36
CA TYR A 613 -14.86 -18.62 7.40
C TYR A 613 -15.90 -18.05 8.37
N MET A 614 -15.63 -18.06 9.68
CA MET A 614 -16.58 -17.59 10.68
C MET A 614 -15.92 -16.62 11.64
N VAL A 615 -16.40 -15.37 11.71
CA VAL A 615 -15.93 -14.37 12.67
C VAL A 615 -16.91 -14.24 13.82
N ILE A 616 -16.41 -14.40 15.04
CA ILE A 616 -17.19 -14.42 16.28
C ILE A 616 -16.58 -13.43 17.26
N ASN A 617 -17.41 -12.67 17.96
CA ASN A 617 -16.98 -11.90 19.12
C ASN A 617 -17.33 -12.63 20.42
N LEU A 618 -16.42 -12.59 21.39
CA LEU A 618 -16.51 -13.30 22.67
C LEU A 618 -15.71 -12.60 23.77
N SER A 619 -15.91 -13.03 25.02
CA SER A 619 -15.06 -12.67 26.15
C SER A 619 -13.85 -13.61 26.21
N GLU A 620 -12.65 -13.08 26.01
CA GLU A 620 -11.39 -13.82 26.16
C GLU A 620 -10.89 -13.70 27.61
N ARG A 621 -10.34 -14.78 28.17
CA ARG A 621 -9.43 -14.69 29.32
C ARG A 621 -8.00 -15.08 28.93
N ALA A 622 -7.02 -14.36 29.46
CA ALA A 622 -5.60 -14.64 29.25
C ALA A 622 -4.80 -14.51 30.55
N ARG A 623 -3.78 -15.34 30.73
CA ARG A 623 -2.87 -15.21 31.89
C ARG A 623 -2.06 -13.92 31.79
N CYS A 624 -1.97 -13.20 32.91
CA CYS A 624 -1.23 -11.95 32.98
C CYS A 624 0.27 -12.12 32.71
N GLN A 625 0.87 -11.15 32.02
CA GLN A 625 2.31 -11.13 31.75
C GLN A 625 3.13 -10.49 32.87
N SER A 626 2.55 -9.56 33.63
CA SER A 626 3.19 -8.93 34.79
C SER A 626 2.32 -9.12 36.04
N PRO A 627 2.77 -9.88 37.05
CA PRO A 627 2.01 -10.09 38.28
C PRO A 627 1.70 -8.78 39.03
N SER A 628 2.57 -7.76 38.88
CA SER A 628 2.44 -6.47 39.57
C SER A 628 1.31 -5.56 39.07
N LYS A 629 0.72 -5.86 37.90
CA LYS A 629 -0.37 -5.08 37.28
C LYS A 629 -1.63 -5.92 37.01
N CYS A 630 -1.66 -7.14 37.52
CA CYS A 630 -2.70 -8.13 37.25
C CYS A 630 -3.80 -8.10 38.32
N SER A 631 -4.99 -8.56 37.96
CA SER A 631 -6.04 -8.90 38.93
C SER A 631 -5.58 -10.04 39.85
N GLU A 632 -6.12 -10.12 41.07
CA GLU A 632 -5.74 -11.15 42.08
C GLU A 632 -5.91 -12.59 41.57
N ASP A 633 -6.84 -12.82 40.63
CA ASP A 633 -7.12 -14.11 40.01
C ASP A 633 -6.09 -14.55 38.95
N GLY A 634 -5.13 -13.69 38.61
CA GLY A 634 -4.08 -13.99 37.64
C GLY A 634 -4.52 -13.90 36.18
N TRP A 635 -5.69 -13.32 35.90
CA TRP A 635 -6.27 -13.24 34.55
C TRP A 635 -6.51 -11.79 34.09
N ASP A 636 -6.36 -11.56 32.79
CA ASP A 636 -6.90 -10.40 32.09
C ASP A 636 -8.09 -10.84 31.23
N PHE A 637 -9.13 -10.01 31.14
CA PHE A 637 -10.30 -10.26 30.31
C PHE A 637 -10.35 -9.29 29.14
N TYR A 638 -10.77 -9.74 27.95
CA TYR A 638 -10.81 -8.90 26.77
C TYR A 638 -12.08 -9.15 25.95
N ASN A 639 -12.71 -8.07 25.49
CA ASN A 639 -13.68 -8.13 24.40
C ASN A 639 -12.93 -8.43 23.10
N SER A 640 -13.16 -9.62 22.52
CA SER A 640 -12.30 -10.15 21.46
C SER A 640 -13.08 -10.69 20.28
N ASN A 641 -12.67 -10.31 19.07
CA ASN A 641 -13.05 -11.01 17.85
C ASN A 641 -12.07 -12.15 17.59
N ILE A 642 -12.57 -13.30 17.14
CA ILE A 642 -11.80 -14.39 16.57
C ILE A 642 -12.29 -14.67 15.15
N ALA A 643 -11.37 -15.03 14.26
CA ALA A 643 -11.68 -15.54 12.93
C ALA A 643 -11.36 -17.03 12.86
N LEU A 644 -12.34 -17.85 12.50
CA LEU A 644 -12.20 -19.27 12.21
C LEU A 644 -12.06 -19.49 10.70
N ASP A 645 -11.10 -20.33 10.28
CA ASP A 645 -10.94 -20.74 8.89
C ASP A 645 -11.96 -21.81 8.46
N ARG A 646 -11.88 -22.25 7.19
CA ARG A 646 -12.71 -23.35 6.63
C ARG A 646 -12.47 -24.72 7.29
N ASN A 647 -11.50 -24.85 8.20
CA ASN A 647 -11.23 -26.05 8.98
C ASN A 647 -11.68 -25.91 10.45
N GLY A 648 -12.18 -24.75 10.87
CA GLY A 648 -12.56 -24.48 12.26
C GLY A 648 -11.37 -24.12 13.17
N SER A 649 -10.26 -23.68 12.61
CA SER A 649 -9.06 -23.24 13.34
C SER A 649 -9.06 -21.73 13.53
N VAL A 650 -8.60 -21.22 14.67
CA VAL A 650 -8.49 -19.77 14.91
C VAL A 650 -7.28 -19.22 14.14
N ILE A 651 -7.53 -18.33 13.17
CA ILE A 651 -6.49 -17.74 12.29
C ILE A 651 -6.19 -16.29 12.59
N SER A 652 -7.07 -15.60 13.32
CA SER A 652 -6.84 -14.23 13.75
C SER A 652 -7.63 -13.91 15.01
N LYS A 653 -7.12 -12.96 15.79
CA LYS A 653 -7.76 -12.46 17.00
C LYS A 653 -7.54 -10.95 17.09
N TYR A 654 -8.56 -10.23 17.54
CA TYR A 654 -8.51 -8.80 17.80
C TYR A 654 -9.13 -8.50 19.15
N ARG A 655 -8.41 -7.86 20.06
CA ARG A 655 -8.97 -7.33 21.31
C ARG A 655 -9.36 -5.88 21.11
N LYS A 656 -10.61 -5.56 21.43
CA LYS A 656 -11.17 -4.22 21.27
C LYS A 656 -10.29 -3.19 22.00
N TYR A 657 -9.77 -2.24 21.24
CA TYR A 657 -8.86 -1.24 21.80
C TYR A 657 -9.63 -0.08 22.44
N ASN A 658 -10.63 0.48 21.77
CA ASN A 658 -11.40 1.60 22.31
C ASN A 658 -12.67 1.08 23.00
N LEU A 659 -12.58 0.87 24.32
CA LEU A 659 -13.69 0.39 25.16
C LEU A 659 -14.78 1.47 25.34
N PHE A 660 -16.05 1.04 25.33
CA PHE A 660 -17.26 1.88 25.45
C PHE A 660 -18.05 1.63 26.74
N GLY A 661 -17.43 1.04 27.76
CA GLY A 661 -18.06 0.77 29.05
C GLY A 661 -17.94 -0.69 29.51
N GLU A 662 -17.06 -1.48 28.90
CA GLU A 662 -16.70 -2.82 29.33
C GLU A 662 -15.72 -2.75 30.53
N TYR A 663 -16.19 -2.29 31.70
CA TYR A 663 -15.34 -1.99 32.87
C TYR A 663 -14.53 -3.18 33.41
N LEU A 664 -14.99 -4.40 33.14
CA LEU A 664 -14.30 -5.64 33.57
C LEU A 664 -13.27 -6.11 32.54
N MET A 665 -13.24 -5.49 31.36
CA MET A 665 -12.30 -5.82 30.30
C MET A 665 -11.06 -4.94 30.41
N ASN A 666 -9.92 -5.56 30.23
CA ASN A 666 -8.63 -4.92 30.09
C ASN A 666 -8.50 -4.32 28.68
N GLN A 667 -7.73 -3.24 28.59
CA GLN A 667 -7.26 -2.69 27.32
C GLN A 667 -5.79 -3.12 27.13
N THR A 668 -5.42 -3.50 25.91
CA THR A 668 -4.03 -3.78 25.57
C THR A 668 -3.20 -2.49 25.61
N GLN A 669 -1.89 -2.60 25.81
CA GLN A 669 -1.00 -1.43 25.84
C GLN A 669 -0.98 -0.68 24.48
N THR A 670 -1.01 -1.44 23.38
CA THR A 670 -1.11 -0.96 22.00
C THR A 670 -2.25 -1.68 21.31
N ALA A 671 -2.87 -1.07 20.30
CA ALA A 671 -3.94 -1.74 19.57
C ALA A 671 -3.43 -3.00 18.86
N ASP A 672 -4.19 -4.10 18.96
CA ASP A 672 -3.87 -5.32 18.23
C ASP A 672 -4.02 -5.08 16.73
N ILE A 673 -3.05 -5.53 15.94
CA ILE A 673 -3.14 -5.55 14.48
C ILE A 673 -3.66 -6.92 14.06
N SER A 674 -4.98 -7.01 13.85
CA SER A 674 -5.63 -8.24 13.40
C SER A 674 -5.86 -8.18 11.89
N ILE A 675 -4.99 -8.86 11.14
CA ILE A 675 -5.04 -9.01 9.69
C ILE A 675 -4.95 -10.50 9.37
N PHE A 676 -5.78 -10.99 8.46
CA PHE A 676 -5.72 -12.35 7.96
C PHE A 676 -6.18 -12.42 6.51
N ASP A 677 -5.70 -13.45 5.83
CA ASP A 677 -6.00 -13.69 4.43
C ASP A 677 -6.89 -14.90 4.25
N THR A 678 -7.59 -14.89 3.12
CA THR A 678 -8.51 -15.94 2.76
C THR A 678 -8.07 -16.62 1.48
N ASP A 679 -8.49 -17.87 1.32
CA ASP A 679 -8.28 -18.66 0.10
C ASP A 679 -8.97 -18.10 -1.15
N PHE A 680 -9.90 -17.16 -0.98
CA PHE A 680 -10.59 -16.45 -2.06
C PHE A 680 -9.95 -15.09 -2.40
N GLY A 681 -8.70 -14.85 -1.97
CA GLY A 681 -7.88 -13.72 -2.41
C GLY A 681 -8.16 -12.38 -1.71
N ALA A 682 -8.98 -12.38 -0.64
CA ALA A 682 -9.25 -11.19 0.15
C ALA A 682 -8.41 -11.16 1.44
N THR A 683 -7.81 -10.01 1.72
CA THR A 683 -7.16 -9.71 3.00
C THR A 683 -8.14 -8.91 3.86
N PHE A 684 -8.49 -9.41 5.04
CA PHE A 684 -9.37 -8.73 6.00
C PHE A 684 -8.60 -8.23 7.22
N ALA A 685 -9.02 -7.09 7.73
CA ALA A 685 -8.68 -6.63 9.08
C ALA A 685 -9.93 -6.55 9.95
N MET A 686 -9.76 -6.68 11.27
CA MET A 686 -10.88 -6.60 12.22
C MET A 686 -10.70 -5.43 13.18
N PHE A 687 -11.80 -4.74 13.48
CA PHE A 687 -11.94 -3.90 14.66
C PHE A 687 -13.39 -3.93 15.16
N THR A 688 -13.65 -3.42 16.36
CA THR A 688 -14.93 -3.65 17.03
C THR A 688 -15.59 -2.34 17.44
N CYS A 689 -16.82 -2.14 16.99
CA CYS A 689 -17.74 -1.11 17.50
C CYS A 689 -17.11 0.29 17.63
N PHE A 690 -16.88 0.76 18.85
CA PHE A 690 -16.44 2.12 19.16
C PHE A 690 -15.10 2.50 18.52
N ASP A 691 -14.27 1.50 18.18
CA ASP A 691 -13.03 1.70 17.42
C ASP A 691 -13.22 2.55 16.15
N ILE A 692 -14.37 2.43 15.46
CA ILE A 692 -14.67 3.13 14.19
C ILE A 692 -14.56 4.67 14.29
N LEU A 693 -14.62 5.24 15.50
CA LEU A 693 -14.53 6.68 15.76
C LEU A 693 -13.12 7.18 16.10
N PHE A 694 -12.10 6.32 16.01
CA PHE A 694 -10.72 6.62 16.40
C PHE A 694 -9.72 6.30 15.30
N LYS A 695 -8.60 7.04 15.29
CA LYS A 695 -7.47 6.79 14.38
C LYS A 695 -6.88 5.40 14.56
N GLU A 696 -6.72 4.97 15.81
CA GLU A 696 -6.09 3.70 16.15
C GLU A 696 -7.14 2.72 16.71
N PRO A 697 -7.28 1.52 16.12
CA PRO A 697 -6.50 0.99 14.99
C PRO A 697 -7.00 1.41 13.60
N THR A 698 -8.18 2.02 13.48
CA THR A 698 -8.94 1.96 12.22
C THR A 698 -8.28 2.66 11.02
N LEU A 699 -7.87 3.92 11.15
CA LEU A 699 -7.19 4.64 10.08
C LEU A 699 -5.76 4.12 9.86
N ASN A 700 -5.11 3.59 10.91
CA ASN A 700 -3.83 2.91 10.78
C ASN A 700 -3.97 1.65 9.90
N LEU A 701 -5.04 0.86 10.03
CA LEU A 701 -5.30 -0.30 9.18
C LEU A 701 -5.40 0.09 7.70
N ILE A 702 -6.07 1.21 7.40
CA ILE A 702 -6.21 1.72 6.03
C ILE A 702 -4.90 2.29 5.49
N TYR A 703 -4.32 3.28 6.17
CA TYR A 703 -3.24 4.10 5.61
C TYR A 703 -1.84 3.53 5.86
N LYS A 704 -1.62 2.84 6.99
CA LYS A 704 -0.32 2.21 7.31
C LYS A 704 -0.27 0.76 6.85
N HIS A 705 -1.31 -0.03 7.13
CA HIS A 705 -1.33 -1.47 6.79
C HIS A 705 -1.93 -1.79 5.42
N ARG A 706 -2.52 -0.81 4.72
CA ARG A 706 -3.06 -0.95 3.36
C ARG A 706 -4.11 -2.06 3.22
N VAL A 707 -4.90 -2.29 4.27
CA VAL A 707 -6.02 -3.25 4.25
C VAL A 707 -7.33 -2.48 4.12
N ASN A 708 -8.09 -2.78 3.06
CA ASN A 708 -9.34 -2.09 2.75
C ASN A 708 -10.59 -2.98 2.86
N ASN A 709 -10.45 -4.26 3.25
CA ASN A 709 -11.60 -5.09 3.65
C ASN A 709 -11.63 -5.20 5.17
N ILE A 710 -12.72 -4.76 5.77
CA ILE A 710 -12.88 -4.63 7.21
C ILE A 710 -14.01 -5.52 7.67
N ILE A 711 -13.79 -6.26 8.74
CA ILE A 711 -14.81 -6.98 9.47
C ILE A 711 -15.10 -6.21 10.75
N PHE A 712 -16.37 -5.90 10.96
CA PHE A 712 -16.82 -4.99 12.00
C PHE A 712 -17.98 -5.58 12.83
N PRO A 713 -17.68 -6.47 13.79
CA PRO A 713 -18.64 -6.86 14.82
C PRO A 713 -18.98 -5.66 15.70
N SER A 714 -20.26 -5.47 16.01
CA SER A 714 -20.68 -4.26 16.72
C SER A 714 -21.93 -4.45 17.57
N MET A 715 -21.91 -3.94 18.80
CA MET A 715 -23.08 -3.69 19.64
C MET A 715 -23.23 -2.17 19.76
N TRP A 716 -23.65 -1.56 18.65
CA TRP A 716 -23.71 -0.11 18.53
C TRP A 716 -24.95 0.48 19.19
N PHE A 717 -24.78 1.46 20.07
CA PHE A 717 -25.91 2.19 20.66
C PHE A 717 -26.19 3.45 19.86
N SER A 718 -27.18 3.39 18.96
CA SER A 718 -27.44 4.47 18.01
C SER A 718 -27.80 5.80 18.69
N GLU A 719 -27.13 6.87 18.25
CA GLU A 719 -27.27 8.23 18.77
C GLU A 719 -27.57 9.20 17.64
N LEU A 720 -28.66 9.96 17.79
CA LEU A 720 -29.01 11.05 16.88
C LEU A 720 -28.25 12.33 17.25
N PRO A 721 -27.93 13.19 16.28
CA PRO A 721 -28.24 13.07 14.85
C PRO A 721 -27.17 12.36 14.01
N PHE A 722 -25.95 12.21 14.53
CA PHE A 722 -24.78 11.89 13.71
C PHE A 722 -24.35 10.42 13.73
N LEU A 723 -24.72 9.64 14.74
CA LEU A 723 -24.05 8.37 15.06
C LEU A 723 -25.04 7.20 15.20
N THR A 724 -25.96 7.03 14.24
CA THR A 724 -26.69 5.74 14.13
C THR A 724 -25.78 4.68 13.50
N ALA A 725 -26.06 3.40 13.74
CA ALA A 725 -25.15 2.31 13.34
C ALA A 725 -24.87 2.30 11.82
N VAL A 726 -25.91 2.15 11.00
CA VAL A 726 -25.75 2.07 9.53
C VAL A 726 -25.30 3.40 8.90
N GLN A 727 -25.57 4.53 9.55
CA GLN A 727 -25.04 5.84 9.17
C GLN A 727 -23.52 5.90 9.38
N THR A 728 -23.05 5.47 10.56
CA THR A 728 -21.63 5.47 10.92
C THR A 728 -20.84 4.46 10.08
N GLN A 729 -21.42 3.28 9.85
CA GLN A 729 -20.82 2.26 8.99
C GLN A 729 -20.66 2.77 7.55
N GLN A 730 -21.70 3.35 6.95
CA GLN A 730 -21.64 3.84 5.57
C GLN A 730 -20.70 5.05 5.44
N GLN A 731 -20.77 6.04 6.34
CA GLN A 731 -19.93 7.25 6.22
C GLN A 731 -18.45 6.90 6.32
N TRP A 732 -18.09 5.94 7.18
CA TRP A 732 -16.72 5.52 7.38
C TRP A 732 -16.24 4.76 6.16
N ALA A 733 -17.00 3.74 5.72
CA ALA A 733 -16.69 2.97 4.52
C ALA A 733 -16.48 3.86 3.29
N TYR A 734 -17.37 4.83 3.09
CA TYR A 734 -17.28 5.77 1.97
C TYR A 734 -16.05 6.68 2.07
N ALA A 735 -15.81 7.29 3.23
CA ALA A 735 -14.74 8.28 3.40
C ALA A 735 -13.33 7.69 3.24
N VAL A 736 -13.12 6.45 3.66
CA VAL A 736 -11.82 5.76 3.53
C VAL A 736 -11.77 4.81 2.32
N ASN A 737 -12.86 4.72 1.56
CA ASN A 737 -13.04 3.81 0.44
C ASN A 737 -12.73 2.34 0.77
N ALA A 738 -13.33 1.83 1.85
CA ALA A 738 -13.16 0.45 2.32
C ALA A 738 -14.42 -0.41 2.13
N THR A 739 -14.21 -1.69 1.86
CA THR A 739 -15.23 -2.73 2.01
C THR A 739 -15.44 -3.01 3.49
N VAL A 740 -16.68 -2.98 3.98
CA VAL A 740 -16.99 -3.22 5.40
C VAL A 740 -18.07 -4.28 5.54
N LEU A 741 -17.77 -5.36 6.25
CA LEU A 741 -18.69 -6.41 6.68
C LEU A 741 -19.10 -6.12 8.13
N ALA A 742 -20.19 -5.37 8.32
CA ALA A 742 -20.66 -4.94 9.62
C ALA A 742 -21.76 -5.86 10.15
N ALA A 743 -21.54 -6.50 11.29
CA ALA A 743 -22.50 -7.39 11.97
C ALA A 743 -22.96 -6.77 13.29
N GLY A 744 -24.24 -6.38 13.35
CA GLY A 744 -24.83 -5.63 14.46
C GLY A 744 -25.59 -6.49 15.46
N ALA A 745 -25.40 -6.25 16.76
CA ALA A 745 -26.23 -6.85 17.79
C ALA A 745 -27.63 -6.23 17.73
N ASN A 746 -28.67 -7.03 17.86
CA ASN A 746 -30.05 -6.57 17.87
C ASN A 746 -30.57 -6.50 19.31
N ASN A 747 -30.81 -5.28 19.79
CA ASN A 747 -31.54 -5.01 21.02
C ASN A 747 -32.17 -3.61 20.93
N PRO A 748 -33.40 -3.52 20.38
CA PRO A 748 -34.07 -2.24 20.16
C PRO A 748 -34.29 -1.42 21.43
N LYS A 749 -34.38 -2.07 22.60
CA LYS A 749 -34.62 -1.39 23.89
C LYS A 749 -33.46 -0.51 24.34
N VAL A 750 -32.26 -0.77 23.83
CA VAL A 750 -31.05 0.02 24.11
C VAL A 750 -30.53 0.73 22.85
N GLY A 751 -31.23 0.61 21.73
CA GLY A 751 -30.85 1.23 20.46
C GLY A 751 -29.75 0.49 19.71
N SER A 752 -29.60 -0.81 19.99
CA SER A 752 -28.68 -1.69 19.27
C SER A 752 -29.36 -2.35 18.09
N GLY A 753 -28.75 -2.21 16.92
CA GLY A 753 -29.18 -2.76 15.65
C GLY A 753 -28.48 -2.03 14.51
N GLY A 754 -28.44 -2.63 13.32
CA GLY A 754 -27.77 -2.06 12.15
C GLY A 754 -26.63 -2.92 11.66
N THR A 755 -26.85 -3.52 10.51
CA THR A 755 -25.98 -4.51 9.89
C THR A 755 -25.89 -4.22 8.39
N GLY A 756 -24.73 -4.44 7.78
CA GLY A 756 -24.56 -4.16 6.37
C GLY A 756 -23.25 -4.61 5.74
N ILE A 757 -23.27 -4.72 4.41
CA ILE A 757 -22.13 -4.98 3.55
C ILE A 757 -21.94 -3.74 2.68
N TYR A 758 -20.79 -3.09 2.81
CA TYR A 758 -20.44 -1.84 2.14
C TYR A 758 -19.26 -2.03 1.20
N GLN A 759 -19.25 -1.38 0.04
CA GLN A 759 -18.15 -1.37 -0.94
C GLN A 759 -17.59 0.06 -1.14
N GLY A 760 -17.14 0.69 -0.06
CA GLY A 760 -16.51 2.00 -0.11
C GLY A 760 -17.35 3.05 -0.84
N THR A 761 -16.76 3.70 -1.83
CA THR A 761 -17.42 4.73 -2.64
C THR A 761 -18.48 4.21 -3.61
N LYS A 762 -18.59 2.88 -3.81
CA LYS A 762 -19.71 2.26 -4.54
C LYS A 762 -20.99 2.21 -3.71
N GLY A 763 -20.88 2.32 -2.37
CA GLY A 763 -21.99 2.27 -1.44
C GLY A 763 -22.32 0.87 -0.92
N PRO A 764 -23.45 0.72 -0.20
CA PRO A 764 -23.86 -0.56 0.36
C PRO A 764 -24.33 -1.54 -0.72
N LEU A 765 -24.10 -2.84 -0.52
CA LEU A 765 -24.73 -3.93 -1.29
C LEU A 765 -26.06 -4.34 -0.66
N VAL A 766 -26.04 -4.47 0.66
CA VAL A 766 -27.20 -4.82 1.48
C VAL A 766 -26.98 -4.27 2.88
N PHE A 767 -27.99 -3.65 3.47
CA PHE A 767 -27.94 -3.15 4.84
C PHE A 767 -29.35 -2.86 5.34
N ASP A 768 -29.59 -3.06 6.64
CA ASP A 768 -30.81 -2.63 7.31
C ASP A 768 -30.61 -2.62 8.84
N ILE A 769 -31.63 -2.20 9.57
CA ILE A 769 -31.78 -2.43 11.01
C ILE A 769 -33.01 -3.30 11.20
N GLU A 770 -32.86 -4.49 11.76
CA GLU A 770 -33.99 -5.35 12.10
C GLU A 770 -34.59 -4.97 13.45
N TYR A 771 -35.85 -5.33 13.67
CA TYR A 771 -36.52 -5.04 14.94
C TYR A 771 -36.79 -6.33 15.72
N ALA A 772 -36.05 -6.55 16.80
CA ALA A 772 -36.23 -7.64 17.75
C ALA A 772 -36.21 -9.05 17.12
N GLN A 773 -35.39 -9.23 16.07
CA GLN A 773 -35.24 -10.51 15.38
C GLN A 773 -33.82 -10.65 14.81
N SER A 774 -33.39 -11.91 14.67
CA SER A 774 -32.13 -12.24 13.99
C SER A 774 -32.35 -12.34 12.48
N LYS A 775 -31.38 -11.86 11.69
CA LYS A 775 -31.41 -11.94 10.22
C LYS A 775 -30.01 -11.97 9.64
N ALA A 776 -29.85 -12.75 8.57
CA ALA A 776 -28.63 -12.76 7.78
C ALA A 776 -28.78 -11.85 6.56
N PHE A 777 -27.77 -11.04 6.28
CA PHE A 777 -27.67 -10.27 5.06
C PHE A 777 -26.52 -10.86 4.23
N VAL A 778 -26.85 -11.35 3.03
CA VAL A 778 -25.92 -12.08 2.17
C VAL A 778 -25.76 -11.33 0.85
N ALA A 779 -24.52 -11.08 0.43
CA ALA A 779 -24.22 -10.45 -0.85
C ALA A 779 -22.91 -10.97 -1.44
N THR A 780 -22.86 -11.02 -2.77
CA THR A 780 -21.64 -11.31 -3.53
C THR A 780 -20.91 -10.01 -3.85
N LEU A 781 -19.63 -9.95 -3.53
CA LEU A 781 -18.77 -8.81 -3.81
C LEU A 781 -18.05 -9.03 -5.14
N SER A 782 -18.44 -8.28 -6.17
CA SER A 782 -17.84 -8.30 -7.51
C SER A 782 -17.38 -6.93 -8.00
N HIS A 783 -16.73 -6.90 -9.18
CA HIS A 783 -16.28 -5.66 -9.83
C HIS A 783 -17.42 -4.78 -10.36
N GLN A 784 -18.64 -5.28 -10.52
CA GLN A 784 -19.77 -4.52 -11.06
C GLN A 784 -20.37 -3.52 -10.05
N GLN A 785 -21.16 -2.56 -10.54
CA GLN A 785 -21.87 -1.59 -9.70
C GLN A 785 -23.07 -2.24 -9.02
N SER A 786 -23.25 -1.94 -7.74
CA SER A 786 -24.38 -2.42 -6.94
C SER A 786 -25.68 -1.73 -7.36
N SER A 787 -26.68 -2.51 -7.75
CA SER A 787 -28.05 -2.03 -7.96
C SER A 787 -28.87 -2.17 -6.67
N VAL A 788 -28.55 -1.40 -5.63
CA VAL A 788 -29.48 -1.31 -4.49
C VAL A 788 -30.76 -0.66 -4.98
N ARG A 789 -31.88 -1.35 -4.84
CA ARG A 789 -33.21 -0.82 -5.17
C ARG A 789 -33.42 0.52 -4.46
N ARG A 790 -33.70 1.58 -5.23
CA ARG A 790 -34.10 2.87 -4.66
C ARG A 790 -35.36 2.69 -3.81
N GLU A 791 -35.27 3.07 -2.54
CA GLU A 791 -36.41 3.10 -1.63
C GLU A 791 -37.36 4.23 -2.04
N THR A 792 -38.65 3.93 -2.16
CA THR A 792 -39.68 4.95 -2.38
C THR A 792 -39.97 5.69 -1.07
N THR A 793 -40.61 6.86 -1.14
CA THR A 793 -41.08 7.58 0.06
C THR A 793 -41.95 6.70 0.96
N ASN A 794 -42.80 5.85 0.37
CA ASN A 794 -43.64 4.91 1.12
C ASN A 794 -42.81 3.84 1.86
N ASP A 795 -41.71 3.36 1.26
CA ASP A 795 -40.80 2.41 1.91
C ASP A 795 -40.10 3.07 3.12
N ILE A 796 -39.64 4.32 2.94
CA ILE A 796 -39.03 5.14 4.00
C ILE A 796 -40.04 5.34 5.14
N ASP A 797 -41.25 5.80 4.82
CA ASP A 797 -42.30 6.10 5.81
C ASP A 797 -42.72 4.84 6.58
N LYS A 798 -42.90 3.71 5.89
CA LYS A 798 -43.21 2.41 6.51
C LYS A 798 -42.11 1.96 7.48
N LYS A 799 -40.84 2.06 7.06
CA LYS A 799 -39.71 1.68 7.91
C LYS A 799 -39.57 2.63 9.10
N ALA A 800 -39.73 3.93 8.90
CA ALA A 800 -39.68 4.91 9.98
C ALA A 800 -40.73 4.60 11.06
N LYS A 801 -41.97 4.29 10.67
CA LYS A 801 -43.03 3.82 11.59
C LYS A 801 -42.62 2.55 12.35
N GLN A 802 -42.04 1.55 11.67
CA GLN A 802 -41.54 0.32 12.32
C GLN A 802 -40.51 0.63 13.42
N MET A 803 -39.74 1.71 13.24
CA MET A 803 -38.67 2.10 14.15
C MET A 803 -39.12 3.02 15.31
N ASP A 804 -40.40 3.33 15.50
CA ASP A 804 -40.85 4.22 16.61
C ASP A 804 -40.51 3.66 18.00
N GLY A 805 -40.46 2.34 18.15
CA GLY A 805 -40.06 1.65 19.38
C GLY A 805 -38.55 1.44 19.54
N PHE A 806 -37.74 1.85 18.56
CA PHE A 806 -36.29 1.68 18.62
C PHE A 806 -35.66 2.83 19.41
N TYR A 807 -35.02 2.51 20.53
CA TYR A 807 -34.40 3.51 21.40
C TYR A 807 -33.25 4.22 20.67
N LEU A 808 -33.17 5.54 20.81
CA LEU A 808 -32.11 6.35 20.25
C LEU A 808 -31.59 7.29 21.33
N LYS A 809 -30.27 7.32 21.52
CA LYS A 809 -29.62 8.37 22.29
C LYS A 809 -29.69 9.69 21.51
N THR A 810 -29.43 10.79 22.21
CA THR A 810 -29.38 12.12 21.60
C THR A 810 -28.13 12.85 22.06
N ASP A 811 -27.38 13.39 21.10
CA ASP A 811 -26.22 14.23 21.36
C ASP A 811 -26.63 15.60 21.95
N ASN A 812 -25.71 16.24 22.67
CA ASN A 812 -25.95 17.55 23.27
C ASN A 812 -25.53 18.66 22.30
N LEU A 813 -26.48 19.20 21.55
CA LEU A 813 -26.25 20.26 20.57
C LEU A 813 -26.26 21.68 21.16
N LYS A 814 -26.47 21.85 22.48
CA LYS A 814 -26.46 23.19 23.10
C LYS A 814 -25.19 24.01 22.86
N PRO A 815 -23.98 23.43 22.82
CA PRO A 815 -22.75 24.18 22.55
C PRO A 815 -22.60 24.67 21.10
N TYR A 816 -23.45 24.20 20.18
CA TYR A 816 -23.30 24.50 18.75
C TYR A 816 -23.82 25.91 18.47
N THR A 817 -23.13 26.64 17.60
CA THR A 817 -23.71 27.84 16.98
C THR A 817 -24.72 27.38 15.93
N SER A 818 -25.89 28.02 15.85
CA SER A 818 -26.89 27.64 14.86
C SER A 818 -27.72 28.78 14.29
N ARG A 819 -28.25 28.54 13.08
CA ARG A 819 -29.22 29.39 12.39
C ARG A 819 -30.44 28.54 12.00
N THR A 820 -31.62 28.94 12.46
CA THR A 820 -32.88 28.24 12.16
C THR A 820 -33.33 28.50 10.72
N VAL A 821 -33.80 27.46 10.03
CA VAL A 821 -34.48 27.57 8.73
C VAL A 821 -35.92 28.01 8.96
N GLN A 822 -36.31 29.15 8.39
CA GLN A 822 -37.63 29.73 8.58
C GLN A 822 -38.63 29.19 7.56
N PHE A 823 -39.89 29.02 7.97
CA PHE A 823 -40.94 28.55 7.08
C PHE A 823 -41.13 29.51 5.90
N GLY A 824 -41.14 28.98 4.68
CA GLY A 824 -41.31 29.76 3.45
C GLY A 824 -40.02 30.26 2.79
N GLU A 825 -38.85 30.08 3.42
CA GLU A 825 -37.57 30.38 2.78
C GLU A 825 -37.34 29.48 1.56
N LYS A 826 -36.98 30.05 0.41
CA LYS A 826 -36.78 29.28 -0.84
C LYS A 826 -35.32 28.98 -1.13
N GLU A 827 -34.42 29.86 -0.70
CA GLU A 827 -32.99 29.75 -0.93
C GLU A 827 -32.25 30.24 0.32
N ILE A 828 -31.14 29.57 0.64
CA ILE A 828 -30.26 29.93 1.74
C ILE A 828 -28.83 29.96 1.20
N ASN A 829 -28.10 31.03 1.49
CA ASN A 829 -26.66 31.13 1.27
C ASN A 829 -26.05 31.83 2.48
N GLU A 830 -25.62 31.06 3.46
CA GLU A 830 -25.29 31.56 4.80
C GLU A 830 -23.98 30.97 5.33
N ASN A 831 -23.29 31.73 6.17
CA ASN A 831 -22.13 31.26 6.93
C ASN A 831 -22.49 31.17 8.41
N VAL A 832 -22.32 29.99 9.00
CA VAL A 832 -22.47 29.79 10.45
C VAL A 832 -21.11 29.44 11.02
N CYS A 833 -20.64 30.20 12.00
CA CYS A 833 -19.32 30.01 12.60
C CYS A 833 -19.41 29.70 14.09
N HIS A 834 -18.59 28.77 14.55
CA HIS A 834 -18.32 28.54 15.96
C HIS A 834 -16.86 28.89 16.22
N GLU A 835 -16.64 30.03 16.86
CA GLU A 835 -15.32 30.65 17.01
C GLU A 835 -14.67 30.87 15.62
N ASP A 836 -13.51 30.27 15.37
CA ASP A 836 -12.74 30.38 14.13
C ASP A 836 -13.17 29.37 13.05
N PHE A 837 -14.06 28.41 13.37
CA PHE A 837 -14.53 27.40 12.44
C PHE A 837 -15.86 27.77 11.79
N CYS A 838 -15.84 27.95 10.47
CA CYS A 838 -16.99 28.41 9.69
C CYS A 838 -17.48 27.36 8.70
N CYS A 839 -18.80 27.25 8.60
CA CYS A 839 -19.53 26.38 7.70
C CYS A 839 -20.34 27.22 6.71
N ASN A 840 -20.07 27.09 5.41
CA ASN A 840 -20.86 27.72 4.36
C ASN A 840 -21.97 26.78 3.89
N PHE A 841 -23.21 27.25 3.93
CA PHE A 841 -24.40 26.51 3.52
C PHE A 841 -25.02 27.17 2.30
N LYS A 842 -25.28 26.37 1.26
CA LYS A 842 -26.11 26.75 0.11
C LYS A 842 -27.25 25.75 -0.07
N MET A 843 -28.50 26.21 -0.06
CA MET A 843 -29.66 25.32 -0.07
C MET A 843 -30.78 25.86 -0.94
N LEU A 844 -31.46 24.96 -1.65
CA LEU A 844 -32.70 25.24 -2.38
C LEU A 844 -33.83 24.45 -1.72
N LEU A 845 -34.87 25.17 -1.32
CA LEU A 845 -35.95 24.69 -0.47
C LEU A 845 -37.31 24.83 -1.17
N ASP A 846 -38.17 23.86 -0.94
CA ASP A 846 -39.54 23.84 -1.44
C ASP A 846 -40.50 23.46 -0.32
N TRP A 847 -41.56 24.24 -0.15
CA TRP A 847 -42.47 24.16 0.99
C TRP A 847 -43.89 23.82 0.56
N ASN A 848 -44.44 22.80 1.22
CA ASN A 848 -45.85 22.43 1.17
C ASN A 848 -46.55 22.85 2.45
N LYS A 849 -47.88 22.90 2.41
CA LYS A 849 -48.70 23.17 3.60
C LYS A 849 -48.53 22.03 4.61
N ALA A 850 -48.19 22.37 5.85
CA ALA A 850 -48.19 21.40 6.95
C ALA A 850 -49.62 20.89 7.18
N THR A 851 -49.75 19.56 7.29
CA THR A 851 -51.03 18.86 7.49
C THR A 851 -51.34 18.61 8.96
N THR A 852 -50.34 18.77 9.84
CA THR A 852 -50.42 18.62 11.29
C THR A 852 -49.44 19.61 11.96
N ASP A 853 -49.60 19.83 13.26
CA ASP A 853 -48.64 20.64 14.05
C ASP A 853 -47.33 19.90 14.38
N HIS A 854 -47.20 18.64 13.98
CA HIS A 854 -46.02 17.82 14.22
C HIS A 854 -45.16 17.77 12.96
N TYR A 855 -44.29 18.76 12.78
CA TYR A 855 -43.30 18.79 11.70
C TYR A 855 -41.92 19.16 12.24
N TYR A 856 -40.85 18.80 11.53
CA TYR A 856 -39.50 19.15 11.93
C TYR A 856 -39.12 20.56 11.47
N VAL A 857 -38.51 21.31 12.38
CA VAL A 857 -37.76 22.55 12.09
C VAL A 857 -36.30 22.17 11.88
N TYR A 858 -35.58 22.87 11.01
CA TYR A 858 -34.18 22.56 10.72
C TYR A 858 -33.25 23.67 11.19
N HIS A 859 -32.08 23.28 11.71
CA HIS A 859 -31.01 24.18 12.09
C HIS A 859 -29.76 23.92 11.24
N LEU A 860 -29.16 24.99 10.73
CA LEU A 860 -27.80 24.99 10.21
C LEU A 860 -26.88 25.16 11.40
N THR A 861 -25.94 24.24 11.61
CA THR A 861 -25.14 24.16 12.84
C THR A 861 -23.65 24.13 12.51
N ALA A 862 -22.85 24.81 13.33
CA ALA A 862 -21.40 24.77 13.32
C ALA A 862 -20.90 24.52 14.75
N TYR A 863 -19.92 23.64 14.90
CA TYR A 863 -19.27 23.38 16.18
C TYR A 863 -17.85 22.89 15.99
N LYS A 864 -16.91 23.50 16.71
CA LYS A 864 -15.52 23.05 16.85
C LYS A 864 -15.25 22.93 18.34
N GLY A 865 -15.10 21.71 18.83
CA GLY A 865 -14.91 21.49 20.25
C GLY A 865 -14.79 20.03 20.64
N VAL A 866 -15.13 19.73 21.89
CA VAL A 866 -15.14 18.38 22.44
C VAL A 866 -16.57 18.00 22.78
N ARG A 867 -16.97 16.77 22.47
CA ARG A 867 -18.27 16.20 22.89
C ARG A 867 -18.06 14.93 23.72
N SER A 868 -19.03 14.60 24.56
CA SER A 868 -18.94 13.38 25.39
C SER A 868 -19.65 12.22 24.73
N PHE A 869 -18.96 11.10 24.53
CA PHE A 869 -19.49 9.81 24.08
C PHE A 869 -20.16 9.08 25.24
N SER A 870 -21.40 9.43 25.54
CA SER A 870 -22.19 8.84 26.65
C SER A 870 -21.50 8.91 28.03
N GLY A 871 -20.62 9.88 28.26
CA GLY A 871 -19.87 10.02 29.51
C GLY A 871 -18.72 9.02 29.70
N VAL A 872 -18.47 8.15 28.71
CA VAL A 872 -17.40 7.15 28.75
C VAL A 872 -16.07 7.76 28.29
N TYR A 873 -16.13 8.59 27.27
CA TYR A 873 -14.97 9.17 26.61
C TYR A 873 -15.33 10.54 26.04
N ASP A 874 -14.39 11.48 26.02
CA ASP A 874 -14.59 12.80 25.42
C ASP A 874 -13.79 12.91 24.13
N GLY A 875 -14.45 13.29 23.02
CA GLY A 875 -13.85 13.31 21.69
C GLY A 875 -13.88 14.68 21.00
N GLY A 876 -12.79 15.04 20.33
CA GLY A 876 -12.69 16.23 19.49
C GLY A 876 -13.50 16.13 18.19
N VAL A 877 -14.33 17.13 17.92
CA VAL A 877 -15.18 17.17 16.72
C VAL A 877 -15.21 18.56 16.08
N ASP A 878 -15.30 18.56 14.75
CA ASP A 878 -15.47 19.74 13.90
C ASP A 878 -16.65 19.46 12.95
N ILE A 879 -17.84 19.99 13.25
CA ILE A 879 -19.09 19.58 12.63
C ILE A 879 -19.78 20.77 11.97
N CYS A 880 -20.17 20.56 10.72
CA CYS A 880 -21.11 21.41 9.98
C CYS A 880 -22.34 20.58 9.63
N GLY A 881 -23.54 20.98 10.04
CA GLY A 881 -24.71 20.12 9.82
C GLY A 881 -26.04 20.84 9.69
N VAL A 882 -26.89 20.33 8.80
CA VAL A 882 -28.33 20.60 8.76
C VAL A 882 -29.03 19.54 9.59
N VAL A 883 -29.65 19.92 10.71
CA VAL A 883 -30.20 18.98 11.70
C VAL A 883 -31.68 19.24 11.94
N ALA A 884 -32.49 18.17 11.94
CA ALA A 884 -33.91 18.21 12.26
C ALA A 884 -34.18 18.31 13.78
N CYS A 885 -35.16 19.14 14.14
CA CYS A 885 -35.52 19.51 15.50
C CYS A 885 -37.05 19.52 15.66
N ARG A 886 -37.54 19.13 16.83
CA ARG A 886 -38.99 19.08 17.09
C ARG A 886 -39.58 20.45 17.39
N THR A 887 -38.73 21.40 17.79
CA THR A 887 -39.08 22.81 18.03
C THR A 887 -37.93 23.70 17.55
N GLN A 888 -38.07 25.02 17.64
CA GLN A 888 -37.00 25.98 17.32
C GLN A 888 -35.81 25.92 18.30
N ASN A 889 -35.91 25.16 19.41
CA ASN A 889 -34.84 25.06 20.40
C ASN A 889 -33.84 23.96 20.01
N LEU A 890 -32.55 24.27 20.08
CA LEU A 890 -31.46 23.33 19.80
C LEU A 890 -31.51 22.04 20.66
N SER A 891 -32.03 22.13 21.88
CA SER A 891 -32.21 20.97 22.77
C SER A 891 -33.25 19.97 22.28
N SER A 892 -34.04 20.33 21.27
CA SER A 892 -35.03 19.46 20.61
C SER A 892 -34.49 18.80 19.34
N CYS A 893 -33.31 19.20 18.88
CA CYS A 893 -32.64 18.63 17.71
C CYS A 893 -32.14 17.21 17.99
N GLY A 894 -32.07 16.39 16.95
CA GLY A 894 -31.66 14.98 17.10
C GLY A 894 -32.66 14.15 17.91
N LYS A 895 -33.96 14.51 17.88
CA LYS A 895 -35.03 13.76 18.54
C LYS A 895 -36.14 13.45 17.55
N ARG A 896 -36.68 12.25 17.62
CA ARG A 896 -37.87 11.85 16.85
C ARG A 896 -39.16 12.23 17.58
N PHE A 897 -40.22 12.47 16.81
CA PHE A 897 -41.57 12.43 17.36
C PHE A 897 -41.94 10.99 17.77
N PRO A 898 -42.72 10.77 18.84
CA PRO A 898 -43.01 9.42 19.36
C PRO A 898 -43.83 8.54 18.42
N ASN A 899 -44.68 9.15 17.59
CA ASN A 899 -45.52 8.45 16.62
C ASN A 899 -45.28 9.06 15.23
N TYR A 900 -44.74 8.26 14.33
CA TYR A 900 -44.42 8.65 12.97
C TYR A 900 -45.65 9.08 12.15
N GLU A 901 -46.80 8.44 12.35
CA GLU A 901 -48.00 8.67 11.54
C GLU A 901 -48.57 10.08 11.70
N ASN A 902 -48.25 10.74 12.80
CA ASN A 902 -48.72 12.09 13.08
C ASN A 902 -47.82 13.17 12.44
N ILE A 903 -46.68 12.78 11.84
CA ILE A 903 -45.68 13.71 11.33
C ILE A 903 -46.08 14.23 9.95
N SER A 904 -46.06 15.55 9.80
CA SER A 904 -46.11 16.22 8.50
C SER A 904 -44.69 16.57 8.01
N TRP A 905 -44.46 16.44 6.71
CA TRP A 905 -43.18 16.75 6.05
C TRP A 905 -43.36 17.90 5.04
N PRO A 906 -43.51 19.15 5.52
CA PRO A 906 -43.76 20.30 4.65
C PRO A 906 -42.53 20.72 3.84
N LEU A 907 -41.31 20.39 4.27
CA LEU A 907 -40.07 20.82 3.62
C LEU A 907 -39.48 19.75 2.72
N THR A 908 -39.14 20.13 1.49
CA THR A 908 -38.29 19.36 0.57
C THR A 908 -37.00 20.13 0.30
N PHE A 909 -35.87 19.51 0.56
CA PHE A 909 -34.55 20.01 0.15
C PHE A 909 -34.32 19.59 -1.30
N LYS A 910 -34.36 20.54 -2.24
CA LYS A 910 -34.02 20.27 -3.65
C LYS A 910 -32.50 20.16 -3.83
N HIS A 911 -31.76 20.94 -3.05
CA HIS A 911 -30.30 20.96 -3.05
C HIS A 911 -29.77 21.38 -1.68
N ILE A 912 -28.66 20.79 -1.25
CA ILE A 912 -27.88 21.20 -0.09
C ILE A 912 -26.42 21.11 -0.49
N GLN A 913 -25.64 22.15 -0.22
CA GLN A 913 -24.19 22.13 -0.28
C GLN A 913 -23.64 22.70 1.02
N ILE A 914 -22.76 21.94 1.66
CA ILE A 914 -22.01 22.37 2.84
C ILE A 914 -20.54 22.45 2.45
N LYS A 915 -19.89 23.58 2.73
CA LYS A 915 -18.44 23.74 2.61
C LYS A 915 -17.82 24.12 3.93
N ALA A 916 -16.69 23.51 4.25
CA ALA A 916 -15.89 23.85 5.42
C ALA A 916 -14.42 23.53 5.21
N GLN A 917 -13.56 24.32 5.84
CA GLN A 917 -12.11 24.16 5.78
C GLN A 917 -11.61 23.48 7.05
N PHE A 918 -10.72 22.51 6.88
CA PHE A 918 -10.11 21.75 7.95
C PHE A 918 -8.59 21.81 7.79
N GLU A 919 -7.85 21.78 8.90
CA GLU A 919 -6.39 21.66 8.85
C GLU A 919 -5.97 20.28 8.34
N ILE A 920 -4.93 20.23 7.51
CA ILE A 920 -4.33 18.96 7.09
C ILE A 920 -3.41 18.48 8.21
N ASP A 921 -3.88 17.49 8.95
CA ASP A 921 -3.18 16.86 10.07
C ASP A 921 -3.52 15.37 10.10
N ASP A 922 -2.54 14.52 10.41
CA ASP A 922 -2.72 13.07 10.47
C ASP A 922 -3.59 12.61 11.66
N LYS A 923 -3.97 13.53 12.56
CA LYS A 923 -4.91 13.38 13.67
C LYS A 923 -6.29 13.95 13.37
N LYS A 924 -6.57 14.40 12.14
CA LYS A 924 -7.88 14.93 11.74
C LYS A 924 -8.45 14.14 10.57
N PHE A 925 -9.75 13.91 10.59
CA PHE A 925 -10.44 13.20 9.50
C PHE A 925 -11.90 13.63 9.37
N GLN A 926 -12.45 13.64 8.16
CA GLN A 926 -13.82 14.11 7.90
C GLN A 926 -14.65 13.07 7.15
N TYR A 927 -15.93 12.96 7.53
CA TYR A 927 -16.88 11.99 6.99
C TYR A 927 -18.12 12.67 6.39
N PRO A 928 -18.64 12.20 5.24
CA PRO A 928 -19.94 12.60 4.72
C PRO A 928 -21.06 11.92 5.53
N ASN A 929 -21.77 12.69 6.35
CA ASN A 929 -22.76 12.19 7.30
C ASN A 929 -24.18 12.55 6.84
N SER A 930 -25.06 11.56 6.69
CA SER A 930 -26.46 11.82 6.38
C SER A 930 -27.38 10.81 7.02
N LEU A 931 -28.63 11.22 7.28
CA LEU A 931 -29.65 10.39 7.90
C LEU A 931 -31.05 10.77 7.41
N ARG A 932 -31.86 9.76 7.11
CA ARG A 932 -33.30 9.88 6.82
C ARG A 932 -34.15 9.42 8.00
N SER A 933 -35.44 9.71 7.94
CA SER A 933 -36.41 9.40 9.00
C SER A 933 -36.54 7.91 9.33
N ASN A 934 -36.18 7.03 8.38
CA ASN A 934 -36.11 5.58 8.58
C ASN A 934 -34.83 5.09 9.27
N ILE A 935 -33.99 6.00 9.80
CA ILE A 935 -32.71 5.70 10.45
C ILE A 935 -31.69 5.07 9.49
N LYS A 936 -31.83 5.33 8.18
CA LYS A 936 -30.84 4.93 7.17
C LYS A 936 -30.16 6.17 6.58
N PRO A 937 -28.87 6.08 6.20
CA PRO A 937 -28.21 7.14 5.45
C PRO A 937 -28.84 7.35 4.07
N LEU A 938 -28.43 8.45 3.41
CA LEU A 938 -28.77 8.67 2.01
C LEU A 938 -28.05 7.64 1.11
N PRO A 939 -28.66 7.25 -0.02
CA PRO A 939 -27.96 6.48 -1.05
C PRO A 939 -26.72 7.23 -1.54
N VAL A 940 -25.62 6.51 -1.74
CA VAL A 940 -24.37 7.08 -2.25
C VAL A 940 -24.54 7.75 -3.62
N ALA A 941 -25.46 7.23 -4.44
CA ALA A 941 -25.79 7.83 -5.74
C ALA A 941 -26.39 9.24 -5.62
N ASP A 942 -27.00 9.58 -4.49
CA ASP A 942 -27.75 10.83 -4.29
C ASP A 942 -26.89 11.93 -3.64
N ILE A 943 -25.62 11.64 -3.36
CA ILE A 943 -24.67 12.56 -2.72
C ILE A 943 -23.39 12.72 -3.53
N GLU A 944 -22.67 13.80 -3.27
CA GLU A 944 -21.32 14.04 -3.79
C GLU A 944 -20.44 14.57 -2.66
N TRP A 945 -19.23 14.03 -2.57
CA TRP A 945 -18.26 14.33 -1.52
C TRP A 945 -16.91 14.59 -2.16
N THR A 946 -16.44 15.83 -2.09
CA THR A 946 -15.21 16.28 -2.75
C THR A 946 -14.31 17.04 -1.78
N SER A 947 -13.04 17.17 -2.15
CA SER A 947 -12.06 17.98 -1.44
C SER A 947 -11.17 18.76 -2.37
N THR A 948 -10.79 19.96 -1.95
CA THR A 948 -9.74 20.75 -2.59
C THR A 948 -8.71 21.14 -1.53
N THR A 949 -7.42 20.98 -1.85
CA THR A 949 -6.33 21.37 -0.94
C THR A 949 -5.88 22.79 -1.26
N LEU A 950 -5.85 23.65 -0.24
CA LEU A 950 -5.46 25.06 -0.34
C LEU A 950 -4.59 25.41 0.88
N ASN A 951 -3.32 25.80 0.67
CA ASN A 951 -2.42 26.35 1.71
C ASN A 951 -2.51 25.66 3.10
N ASN A 952 -2.13 24.38 3.18
CA ASN A 952 -2.18 23.51 4.39
C ASN A 952 -3.58 23.24 4.98
N THR A 953 -4.65 23.61 4.29
CA THR A 953 -6.02 23.25 4.65
C THR A 953 -6.66 22.38 3.56
N ILE A 954 -7.61 21.55 3.98
CA ILE A 954 -8.49 20.80 3.09
C ILE A 954 -9.90 21.38 3.19
N GLU A 955 -10.37 21.96 2.09
CA GLU A 955 -11.77 22.34 1.96
C GLU A 955 -12.58 21.12 1.56
N ARG A 956 -13.56 20.73 2.38
CA ARG A 956 -14.53 19.68 2.06
C ARG A 956 -15.80 20.30 1.53
N THR A 957 -16.33 19.74 0.45
CA THR A 957 -17.66 20.07 -0.07
C THR A 957 -18.54 18.82 -0.02
N TYR A 958 -19.69 18.90 0.66
CA TYR A 958 -20.69 17.85 0.70
C TYR A 958 -22.00 18.32 0.07
N THR A 959 -22.43 17.64 -0.98
CA THR A 959 -23.54 18.06 -1.84
C THR A 959 -24.63 16.99 -1.90
N LEU A 960 -25.89 17.41 -1.76
CA LEU A 960 -27.09 16.63 -2.06
C LEU A 960 -27.46 16.84 -3.54
N LYS A 961 -27.49 15.75 -4.31
CA LYS A 961 -27.79 15.77 -5.76
C LYS A 961 -29.26 15.54 -6.07
N GLU A 962 -29.93 14.71 -5.27
CA GLU A 962 -31.33 14.36 -5.48
C GLU A 962 -32.22 14.94 -4.38
N PRO A 963 -33.43 15.45 -4.70
CA PRO A 963 -34.32 16.03 -3.70
C PRO A 963 -34.69 15.08 -2.56
N GLN A 964 -34.71 15.58 -1.32
CA GLN A 964 -35.05 14.82 -0.12
C GLN A 964 -36.07 15.55 0.75
N ASN A 965 -37.10 14.84 1.19
CA ASN A 965 -38.17 15.39 2.04
C ASN A 965 -38.41 14.58 3.33
N ARG A 966 -37.53 13.62 3.63
CA ARG A 966 -37.50 12.81 4.87
C ARG A 966 -36.14 12.89 5.57
N LEU A 967 -35.42 13.98 5.35
CA LEU A 967 -34.08 14.19 5.85
C LEU A 967 -34.12 14.48 7.35
N MET A 968 -33.28 13.81 8.12
CA MET A 968 -33.07 14.11 9.55
C MET A 968 -31.74 14.84 9.76
N THR A 969 -30.73 14.53 8.95
CA THR A 969 -29.39 15.10 9.09
C THR A 969 -28.65 15.08 7.75
N PHE A 970 -27.93 16.15 7.46
CA PHE A 970 -26.95 16.22 6.37
C PHE A 970 -25.77 17.08 6.84
N ALA A 971 -24.59 16.48 6.99
CA ALA A 971 -23.49 17.06 7.73
C ALA A 971 -22.11 16.62 7.21
N ILE A 972 -21.13 17.47 7.45
CA ILE A 972 -19.71 17.12 7.46
C ILE A 972 -19.36 16.81 8.92
N TYR A 973 -19.03 15.55 9.21
CA TYR A 973 -18.63 15.12 10.55
C TYR A 973 -17.11 15.02 10.61
N GLY A 974 -16.44 16.01 11.21
CA GLY A 974 -15.01 16.01 11.44
C GLY A 974 -14.65 15.42 12.80
N ARG A 975 -13.60 14.59 12.84
CA ARG A 975 -12.93 14.12 14.04
C ARG A 975 -11.56 14.75 14.16
N ASP A 976 -11.23 15.16 15.36
CA ASP A 976 -9.91 15.63 15.74
C ASP A 976 -9.44 14.82 16.95
N PHE A 977 -8.64 13.81 16.66
CA PHE A 977 -8.15 12.85 17.64
C PHE A 977 -7.16 13.48 18.61
N SER A 978 -6.64 14.68 18.34
CA SER A 978 -5.71 15.38 19.24
C SER A 978 -6.39 15.93 20.51
N ARG A 979 -7.71 16.13 20.46
CA ARG A 979 -8.53 16.64 21.58
C ARG A 979 -9.23 15.53 22.38
N ASP A 980 -8.98 14.27 22.01
CA ASP A 980 -9.55 13.10 22.66
C ASP A 980 -8.96 12.91 24.06
N LYS A 981 -9.82 12.58 25.04
CA LYS A 981 -9.39 12.34 26.43
C LYS A 981 -10.40 11.53 27.23
N TYR A 982 -9.91 10.87 28.27
CA TYR A 982 -10.79 10.32 29.31
C TYR A 982 -11.40 11.45 30.16
N PRO A 983 -12.67 11.34 30.58
CA PRO A 983 -13.31 12.33 31.42
C PRO A 983 -12.57 12.51 32.76
N SER A 984 -12.46 13.76 33.23
CA SER A 984 -11.68 14.15 34.41
C SER A 984 -12.12 13.48 35.73
N ARG A 985 -13.31 12.87 35.80
CA ARG A 985 -13.86 12.21 36.99
C ARG A 985 -13.34 10.78 37.26
N ARG A 986 -12.52 10.19 36.38
CA ARG A 986 -12.03 8.80 36.55
C ARG A 986 -10.71 8.60 37.32
N ARG A 987 -10.03 9.66 37.80
CA ARG A 987 -8.72 9.49 38.49
C ARG A 987 -8.78 8.72 39.83
N ASN A 988 -9.96 8.43 40.37
CA ASN A 988 -10.11 7.81 41.70
C ASN A 988 -10.75 6.40 41.67
N ALA A 989 -10.83 5.74 40.52
CA ALA A 989 -11.33 4.36 40.44
C ALA A 989 -10.60 3.59 39.33
N ILE A 990 -9.31 3.32 39.57
CA ILE A 990 -8.56 2.21 38.99
C ILE A 990 -7.95 1.46 40.17
#